data_AF-A0A0G0B713-F1
#
_entry.id   AF-A0A0G0B713-F1
#
_cell.length_a   1.000
_cell.length_b   1.000
_cell.length_c   1.000
_cell.angle_alpha   90.00
_cell.angle_beta   90.00
_cell.angle_gamma   90.00
#
_symmetry.space_group_name_H-M   'P 1'
#
loop_
_entity.id
_entity.type
_entity.pdbx_description
1 polymer ?
#
loop_
_entity_poly.entity_id
_entity_poly.type
_entity_poly.pdbx_seq_one_letter_code
_entity_poly.pdbx_strand_id
1 'polypeptide(L)'
;MGIQTVKVLRTISKIVLLIVGIAIIGYGGLMVYKSVINKPQRVRITNITDSAATITWVTDNPVRGVVYYKDEGTFLPGPLGLIGSKVAYDDRDFANAQSECVAAFNENAKNTKDANFTVEGRNFDCENIPVENLGAYFTHSVTIKNLNESGTYFFVVGNGIWSWSVDGVDKTLSENDLAVTNSFNFKTSKLLEEVPTPNIAYGTVYAGVKSEEGYLSESLSKDSLVFAYLTINGVNSQTISAVTNIDGGWTFDKSNFRDTEGNLIIDLSNAQMFMRAQYEDVKEARWIELEESLSIDTEIDLQGNLVDDLDTEEKGNILEKLEILIGKVYAVGPDKTCLNQLPIITDDSTYTCNKDCDTSYSVSGCGVGSSCMKKCTHVVITKHGMWENRDWVVYGTVPGTCNPPANFCGECANGNVQNDSTACKHRNCVAGNWSAWQNGLSDGSSCSSGDDESDQCSTNGACNDVSAGHQICVSHHWGPVLSGSCPPVELNESCEKNGQEIPHGGCFSDYYCNDGALVKVANQCGYTGSSSTPIVNEEKCTLEPIYTTTDCGVGSCLQKCVLTCNDGPKDLGRNHCMDLAPSIKPELYGEAKNDPTKFAAVGIDMGEMGRTDLKLLLNVAPDLRPIAKKEMEKLITFVNNWKCGDATIEERNSKFDEAKKLCNLLDGKWKAEAGEWCLAQLDNEVAVSCPMTSASSMPLNLLQKSYAQDSASDGYTLYLPEYGMYSFQLGDYQLTTNTSGGNTYHIFYIETNDKAGFQMPADPDNPTPDEDIMLKSSSTSITYEKVSSAQSYTLVKGINLVSFNFIPVSTDLGPLTAKGVIDEAAKKGVTIQYISAFEGGRWAKGYTCKSGKCSGNDFNILPGKGYLVFATKGGEMAIPGYNLKSSVPVNLSGGWNLVGVHGYTTAYTARTLIDSMSKIDGVTANNVTWWPTSKGMYEGLQVTGEQQYGFDFPISPTNGYFVRISSFKPKDTKCKSLLWNEGGTLNGSCGIIK
;
A
#
# COMPACT_ATOMS: atom_id res chain seq x y z
N MET A 1 8.36 44.70 -35.44
CA MET A 1 9.65 43.98 -35.43
C MET A 1 10.32 44.19 -36.77
N GLY A 2 11.58 44.65 -36.82
CA GLY A 2 12.24 44.99 -38.09
C GLY A 2 12.57 43.76 -38.94
N ILE A 3 12.54 43.90 -40.27
CA ILE A 3 12.87 42.82 -41.23
C ILE A 3 14.25 42.19 -40.94
N GLN A 4 15.21 42.99 -40.45
CA GLN A 4 16.53 42.49 -40.05
C GLN A 4 16.47 41.60 -38.81
N THR A 5 15.67 41.96 -37.81
CA THR A 5 15.48 41.17 -36.58
C THR A 5 14.90 39.79 -36.88
N VAL A 6 13.94 39.71 -37.81
CA VAL A 6 13.34 38.43 -38.24
C VAL A 6 14.35 37.52 -38.95
N LYS A 7 15.26 38.09 -39.77
CA LYS A 7 16.33 37.31 -40.43
C LYS A 7 17.32 36.75 -39.42
N VAL A 8 17.74 37.55 -38.44
CA VAL A 8 18.66 37.11 -37.38
C VAL A 8 18.02 35.99 -36.54
N LEU A 9 16.76 36.13 -36.13
CA LEU A 9 16.04 35.10 -35.38
C LEU A 9 15.89 33.78 -36.18
N ARG A 10 15.63 33.85 -37.49
CA ARG A 10 15.59 32.65 -38.35
C ARG A 10 16.95 31.95 -38.45
N THR A 11 18.04 32.71 -38.54
CA THR A 11 19.40 32.13 -38.57
C THR A 11 19.75 31.50 -37.23
N ILE A 12 19.46 32.17 -36.10
CA ILE A 12 19.67 31.62 -34.76
C ILE A 12 18.85 30.35 -34.58
N SER A 13 17.57 30.34 -34.96
CA SER A 13 16.71 29.15 -34.88
C SER A 13 17.26 27.96 -35.68
N LYS A 14 17.81 28.18 -36.89
CA LYS A 14 18.46 27.12 -37.67
C LYS A 14 19.73 26.59 -37.00
N ILE A 15 20.54 27.46 -36.41
CA ILE A 15 21.75 27.06 -35.67
C ILE A 15 21.37 26.26 -34.43
N VAL A 16 20.36 26.70 -33.66
CA VAL A 16 19.84 25.96 -32.50
C VAL A 16 19.31 24.59 -32.92
N LEU A 17 18.52 24.50 -33.99
CA LEU A 17 18.03 23.22 -34.53
C LEU A 17 19.17 22.30 -34.97
N LEU A 18 20.23 22.84 -35.60
CA LEU A 18 21.41 22.06 -35.97
C LEU A 18 22.14 21.52 -34.73
N ILE A 19 22.36 22.36 -33.71
CA ILE A 19 23.03 21.96 -32.46
C ILE A 19 22.20 20.90 -31.73
N VAL A 20 20.87 21.10 -31.63
CA VAL A 20 19.96 20.12 -31.04
C VAL A 20 19.98 18.82 -31.85
N GLY A 21 19.98 18.88 -33.18
CA GLY A 21 20.10 17.70 -34.04
C GLY A 21 21.40 16.93 -33.83
N ILE A 22 22.55 17.62 -33.76
CA ILE A 22 23.85 17.00 -33.47
C ILE A 22 23.86 16.40 -32.06
N ALA A 23 23.30 17.09 -31.06
CA ALA A 23 23.20 16.60 -29.69
C ALA A 23 22.35 15.33 -29.61
N ILE A 24 21.22 15.27 -30.32
CA ILE A 24 20.36 14.07 -30.40
C ILE A 24 21.10 12.92 -31.08
N ILE A 25 21.81 13.17 -32.18
CA ILE A 25 22.59 12.12 -32.88
C ILE A 25 23.73 11.63 -31.99
N GLY A 26 24.45 12.53 -31.32
CA GLY A 26 25.54 12.19 -30.41
C GLY A 26 25.05 11.39 -29.20
N TYR A 27 23.95 11.82 -28.58
CA TYR A 27 23.30 11.10 -27.49
C TYR A 27 22.77 9.74 -27.94
N GLY A 28 22.07 9.67 -29.09
CA GLY A 28 21.59 8.42 -29.66
C GLY A 28 22.73 7.44 -29.96
N GLY A 29 23.83 7.93 -30.54
CA GLY A 29 25.04 7.16 -30.77
C GLY A 29 25.66 6.62 -29.48
N LEU A 30 25.72 7.45 -28.42
CA LEU A 30 26.21 7.03 -27.10
C LEU A 30 25.32 5.94 -26.48
N MET A 31 24.00 6.07 -26.57
CA MET A 31 23.06 5.08 -26.02
C MET A 31 23.14 3.76 -26.77
N VAL A 32 23.26 3.79 -28.11
CA VAL A 32 23.49 2.58 -28.93
C VAL A 32 24.84 1.95 -28.58
N TYR A 33 25.90 2.74 -28.45
CA TYR A 33 27.23 2.26 -28.06
C TYR A 33 27.21 1.56 -26.69
N LYS A 34 26.61 2.17 -25.67
CA LYS A 34 26.44 1.55 -24.34
C LYS A 34 25.66 0.24 -24.43
N SER A 35 24.60 0.22 -25.23
CA SER A 35 23.82 -1.01 -25.46
C SER A 35 24.69 -2.09 -26.09
N VAL A 36 25.44 -1.77 -27.14
CA VAL A 36 26.28 -2.75 -27.86
C VAL A 36 27.43 -3.29 -27.01
N ILE A 37 27.94 -2.55 -26.03
CA ILE A 37 28.97 -3.03 -25.10
C ILE A 37 28.36 -3.94 -24.04
N ASN A 38 27.23 -3.55 -23.45
CA ASN A 38 26.56 -4.32 -22.40
C ASN A 38 25.60 -5.34 -23.02
N LYS A 39 26.15 -6.28 -23.80
CA LYS A 39 25.33 -7.29 -24.46
C LYS A 39 24.75 -8.24 -23.43
N PRO A 40 23.47 -8.64 -23.59
CA PRO A 40 22.91 -9.73 -22.80
C PRO A 40 23.72 -11.02 -22.96
N GLN A 41 23.95 -11.68 -21.84
CA GLN A 41 24.64 -12.96 -21.77
C GLN A 41 23.75 -13.98 -21.03
N ARG A 42 24.00 -15.26 -21.33
CA ARG A 42 23.39 -16.40 -20.63
C ARG A 42 21.86 -16.34 -20.53
N VAL A 43 21.21 -15.99 -21.65
CA VAL A 43 19.75 -15.88 -21.73
C VAL A 43 19.10 -17.25 -21.51
N ARG A 44 18.13 -17.32 -20.60
CA ARG A 44 17.43 -18.54 -20.19
C ARG A 44 15.93 -18.31 -20.16
N ILE A 45 15.19 -19.41 -20.30
CA ILE A 45 13.74 -19.46 -20.21
C ILE A 45 13.40 -20.40 -19.06
N THR A 46 12.70 -19.90 -18.07
CA THR A 46 12.33 -20.58 -16.83
C THR A 46 10.85 -20.34 -16.53
N ASN A 47 10.33 -20.98 -15.48
CA ASN A 47 8.96 -20.76 -14.99
C ASN A 47 7.89 -20.88 -16.10
N ILE A 48 8.03 -21.85 -17.01
CA ILE A 48 7.08 -22.03 -18.12
C ILE A 48 5.79 -22.64 -17.57
N THR A 49 4.70 -21.89 -17.63
CA THR A 49 3.37 -22.32 -17.23
C THR A 49 2.42 -22.34 -18.42
N ASP A 50 1.16 -22.59 -18.16
CA ASP A 50 0.06 -22.46 -19.11
C ASP A 50 -0.25 -21.01 -19.50
N SER A 51 0.18 -20.02 -18.71
CA SER A 51 -0.14 -18.61 -18.93
C SER A 51 1.07 -17.66 -18.86
N ALA A 52 2.28 -18.15 -18.60
CA ALA A 52 3.47 -17.32 -18.47
C ALA A 52 4.78 -18.06 -18.78
N ALA A 53 5.85 -17.27 -18.91
CA ALA A 53 7.24 -17.72 -18.85
C ALA A 53 8.12 -16.58 -18.34
N THR A 54 9.21 -16.92 -17.65
CA THR A 54 10.20 -15.95 -17.20
C THR A 54 11.44 -16.03 -18.09
N ILE A 55 11.89 -14.88 -18.58
CA ILE A 55 13.14 -14.74 -19.33
C ILE A 55 14.17 -14.14 -18.39
N THR A 56 15.30 -14.81 -18.23
CA THR A 56 16.40 -14.35 -17.36
C THR A 56 17.70 -14.21 -18.14
N TRP A 57 18.52 -13.22 -17.78
CA TRP A 57 19.85 -13.02 -18.36
C TRP A 57 20.73 -12.17 -17.45
N VAL A 58 22.01 -12.04 -17.82
CA VAL A 58 22.98 -11.17 -17.12
C VAL A 58 23.69 -10.23 -18.11
N THR A 59 24.30 -9.17 -17.60
CA THR A 59 25.08 -8.19 -18.38
C THR A 59 26.31 -7.72 -17.60
N ASP A 60 27.37 -7.33 -18.29
CA ASP A 60 28.64 -6.89 -17.67
C ASP A 60 28.53 -5.60 -16.83
N ASN A 61 27.48 -4.79 -17.05
CA ASN A 61 27.23 -3.55 -16.32
C ASN A 61 25.74 -3.40 -16.07
N PRO A 62 25.31 -2.65 -15.03
CA PRO A 62 23.91 -2.42 -14.77
C PRO A 62 23.21 -1.74 -15.95
N VAL A 63 22.17 -2.37 -16.49
CA VAL A 63 21.33 -1.81 -17.56
C VAL A 63 19.85 -2.03 -17.24
N ARG A 64 18.97 -1.37 -17.99
CA ARG A 64 17.53 -1.64 -17.88
C ARG A 64 17.22 -3.00 -18.49
N GLY A 65 16.27 -3.72 -17.91
CA GLY A 65 15.81 -5.01 -18.42
C GLY A 65 14.39 -4.96 -18.95
N VAL A 66 14.20 -5.28 -20.24
CA VAL A 66 12.88 -5.44 -20.84
C VAL A 66 12.85 -6.61 -21.81
N VAL A 67 11.67 -7.20 -22.00
CA VAL A 67 11.44 -8.23 -23.02
C VAL A 67 10.34 -7.76 -23.95
N TYR A 68 10.61 -7.83 -25.25
CA TYR A 68 9.60 -7.63 -26.29
C TYR A 68 9.16 -8.99 -26.81
N TYR A 69 7.86 -9.23 -26.85
CA TYR A 69 7.31 -10.54 -27.19
C TYR A 69 6.07 -10.44 -28.10
N LYS A 70 5.82 -11.51 -28.86
CA LYS A 70 4.61 -11.70 -29.66
C LYS A 70 4.42 -13.18 -30.03
N ASP A 71 3.26 -13.49 -30.58
CA ASP A 71 2.86 -14.81 -31.09
C ASP A 71 3.38 -15.12 -32.50
N GLU A 72 3.95 -14.14 -33.21
CA GLU A 72 4.53 -14.31 -34.55
C GLU A 72 6.07 -14.42 -34.55
N GLY A 73 6.62 -15.25 -35.45
CA GLY A 73 8.03 -15.65 -35.44
C GLY A 73 9.09 -14.65 -35.92
N THR A 74 8.74 -13.41 -36.25
CA THR A 74 9.69 -12.46 -36.88
C THR A 74 9.92 -11.19 -36.06
N PHE A 75 11.09 -11.06 -35.43
CA PHE A 75 11.56 -9.81 -34.83
C PHE A 75 12.54 -9.08 -35.74
N LEU A 76 12.44 -7.76 -35.79
CA LEU A 76 13.50 -6.92 -36.34
C LEU A 76 14.48 -6.58 -35.21
N PRO A 77 15.79 -6.83 -35.34
CA PRO A 77 16.75 -6.49 -34.30
C PRO A 77 16.94 -4.97 -34.15
N GLY A 78 17.46 -4.55 -33.00
CA GLY A 78 17.79 -3.15 -32.72
C GLY A 78 16.56 -2.31 -32.35
N PRO A 79 16.47 -1.04 -32.77
CA PRO A 79 15.38 -0.14 -32.35
C PRO A 79 14.03 -0.49 -32.97
N LEU A 80 14.00 -1.37 -33.99
CA LEU A 80 12.78 -1.79 -34.68
C LEU A 80 12.08 -2.97 -34.01
N GLY A 81 12.71 -3.63 -33.03
CA GLY A 81 12.10 -4.74 -32.28
C GLY A 81 10.87 -4.34 -31.45
N LEU A 82 10.67 -3.03 -31.30
CA LEU A 82 9.55 -2.40 -30.60
C LEU A 82 8.25 -2.38 -31.42
N ILE A 83 8.33 -2.49 -32.75
CA ILE A 83 7.19 -2.25 -33.62
C ILE A 83 6.27 -3.48 -33.61
N GLY A 84 5.06 -3.31 -33.07
CA GLY A 84 4.03 -4.35 -33.02
C GLY A 84 4.29 -5.46 -32.00
N SER A 85 5.25 -5.28 -31.09
CA SER A 85 5.51 -6.19 -29.98
C SER A 85 4.80 -5.72 -28.70
N LYS A 86 4.46 -6.67 -27.84
CA LYS A 86 4.11 -6.40 -26.44
C LYS A 86 5.40 -6.30 -25.63
N VAL A 87 5.37 -5.56 -24.53
CA VAL A 87 6.51 -5.37 -23.64
C VAL A 87 6.22 -5.97 -22.26
N ALA A 88 7.23 -6.60 -21.68
CA ALA A 88 7.29 -7.02 -20.30
C ALA A 88 8.56 -6.40 -19.65
N TYR A 89 8.49 -6.17 -18.35
CA TYR A 89 9.49 -5.42 -17.58
C TYR A 89 10.13 -6.30 -16.52
N ASP A 90 11.28 -5.87 -16.00
CA ASP A 90 11.94 -6.57 -14.90
C ASP A 90 11.00 -6.74 -13.70
N ASP A 91 11.01 -7.90 -13.08
CA ASP A 91 10.08 -8.27 -12.00
C ASP A 91 10.26 -7.33 -10.78
N ARG A 92 11.46 -6.78 -10.57
CA ARG A 92 11.72 -5.74 -9.55
C ARG A 92 11.05 -4.41 -9.89
N ASP A 93 11.17 -3.97 -11.14
CA ASP A 93 10.54 -2.73 -11.61
C ASP A 93 9.02 -2.83 -11.53
N PHE A 94 8.47 -3.99 -11.91
CA PHE A 94 7.04 -4.26 -11.79
C PHE A 94 6.58 -4.25 -10.33
N ALA A 95 7.28 -4.95 -9.42
CA ALA A 95 6.95 -4.97 -7.99
C ALA A 95 7.01 -3.57 -7.33
N ASN A 96 7.99 -2.76 -7.71
CA ASN A 96 8.09 -1.37 -7.26
C ASN A 96 6.89 -0.54 -7.73
N ALA A 97 6.51 -0.64 -9.00
CA ALA A 97 5.32 0.03 -9.53
C ALA A 97 4.04 -0.39 -8.79
N GLN A 98 3.93 -1.67 -8.42
CA GLN A 98 2.79 -2.18 -7.65
C GLN A 98 2.73 -1.56 -6.25
N SER A 99 3.87 -1.46 -5.58
CA SER A 99 3.98 -0.83 -4.26
C SER A 99 3.62 0.66 -4.31
N GLU A 100 4.12 1.38 -5.33
CA GLU A 100 3.77 2.77 -5.60
C GLU A 100 2.27 2.96 -5.87
N CYS A 101 1.65 2.06 -6.64
CA CYS A 101 0.22 2.07 -6.92
C CYS A 101 -0.62 1.97 -5.62
N VAL A 102 -0.27 1.05 -4.72
CA VAL A 102 -0.97 0.91 -3.42
C VAL A 102 -0.79 2.16 -2.55
N ALA A 103 0.44 2.68 -2.47
CA ALA A 103 0.74 3.89 -1.70
C ALA A 103 -0.05 5.10 -2.23
N ALA A 104 -0.06 5.30 -3.55
CA ALA A 104 -0.79 6.39 -4.20
C ALA A 104 -2.30 6.25 -4.01
N PHE A 105 -2.85 5.03 -4.12
CA PHE A 105 -4.26 4.78 -3.84
C PHE A 105 -4.62 5.17 -2.41
N ASN A 106 -3.84 4.70 -1.43
CA ASN A 106 -4.09 4.99 -0.02
C ASN A 106 -3.97 6.48 0.31
N GLU A 107 -3.03 7.20 -0.32
CA GLU A 107 -2.90 8.65 -0.15
C GLU A 107 -4.10 9.40 -0.75
N ASN A 108 -4.52 9.06 -1.96
CA ASN A 108 -5.69 9.66 -2.61
C ASN A 108 -6.99 9.35 -1.84
N ALA A 109 -7.09 8.15 -1.27
CA ALA A 109 -8.23 7.72 -0.48
C ALA A 109 -8.41 8.61 0.76
N LYS A 110 -7.34 9.11 1.41
CA LYS A 110 -7.44 9.97 2.61
C LYS A 110 -8.35 11.18 2.42
N ASN A 111 -8.37 11.76 1.22
CA ASN A 111 -9.15 12.95 0.90
C ASN A 111 -10.58 12.65 0.42
N THR A 112 -10.91 11.36 0.22
CA THR A 112 -12.18 10.90 -0.38
C THR A 112 -12.93 9.90 0.50
N LYS A 113 -12.44 9.61 1.72
CA LYS A 113 -13.13 8.73 2.68
C LYS A 113 -14.41 9.38 3.18
N ASP A 114 -15.55 8.97 2.64
CA ASP A 114 -16.85 9.16 3.28
C ASP A 114 -17.23 7.93 4.12
N ALA A 115 -18.41 7.96 4.75
CA ALA A 115 -18.88 6.88 5.62
C ALA A 115 -19.15 5.55 4.88
N ASN A 116 -19.18 5.54 3.54
CA ASN A 116 -19.46 4.37 2.70
C ASN A 116 -18.23 3.91 1.91
N PHE A 117 -17.09 4.59 2.04
CA PHE A 117 -15.88 4.25 1.31
C PHE A 117 -15.32 2.90 1.75
N THR A 118 -15.12 1.99 0.81
CA THR A 118 -14.34 0.75 1.00
C THR A 118 -13.48 0.47 -0.24
N VAL A 119 -12.40 -0.28 -0.04
CA VAL A 119 -11.59 -0.77 -1.17
C VAL A 119 -12.35 -1.90 -1.88
N GLU A 120 -12.60 -1.73 -3.17
CA GLU A 120 -13.33 -2.65 -4.04
C GLU A 120 -12.55 -2.89 -5.34
N GLY A 121 -12.76 -4.04 -6.00
CA GLY A 121 -12.07 -4.32 -7.28
C GLY A 121 -12.33 -3.27 -8.39
N ARG A 122 -13.42 -2.49 -8.30
CA ARG A 122 -13.73 -1.43 -9.29
C ARG A 122 -12.94 -0.14 -9.08
N ASN A 123 -12.46 0.12 -7.86
CA ASN A 123 -11.71 1.33 -7.53
C ASN A 123 -10.22 1.06 -7.26
N PHE A 124 -9.79 -0.21 -7.27
CA PHE A 124 -8.43 -0.64 -6.98
C PHE A 124 -7.97 -1.75 -7.94
N ASP A 125 -7.09 -1.41 -8.88
CA ASP A 125 -6.36 -2.37 -9.74
C ASP A 125 -4.89 -1.98 -9.78
N CYS A 126 -4.07 -2.73 -9.06
CA CYS A 126 -2.60 -2.62 -9.09
C CYS A 126 -1.95 -3.87 -9.73
N GLU A 127 -2.71 -4.68 -10.49
CA GLU A 127 -2.19 -5.85 -11.22
C GLU A 127 -1.90 -5.53 -12.69
N ASN A 128 -2.62 -4.55 -13.27
CA ASN A 128 -2.52 -4.12 -14.67
C ASN A 128 -2.02 -2.68 -14.80
N ILE A 129 -0.88 -2.38 -14.18
CA ILE A 129 -0.29 -1.04 -14.18
C ILE A 129 0.83 -0.89 -15.21
N PRO A 130 1.01 0.32 -15.78
CA PRO A 130 2.21 0.64 -16.55
C PRO A 130 3.43 0.75 -15.63
N VAL A 131 4.61 0.38 -16.15
CA VAL A 131 5.89 0.58 -15.46
C VAL A 131 6.56 1.81 -16.04
N GLU A 132 6.62 2.89 -15.26
CA GLU A 132 7.18 4.18 -15.69
C GLU A 132 8.67 4.31 -15.35
N ASN A 133 9.09 3.72 -14.23
CA ASN A 133 10.45 3.77 -13.73
C ASN A 133 11.15 2.43 -13.98
N LEU A 134 12.30 2.48 -14.67
CA LEU A 134 13.12 1.31 -14.97
C LEU A 134 14.48 1.40 -14.27
N GLY A 135 14.72 0.47 -13.34
CA GLY A 135 15.98 0.28 -12.66
C GLY A 135 17.07 -0.25 -13.59
N ALA A 136 18.32 -0.13 -13.14
CA ALA A 136 19.47 -0.67 -13.83
C ALA A 136 20.09 -1.79 -12.98
N TYR A 137 20.25 -2.97 -13.57
CA TYR A 137 20.64 -4.21 -12.90
C TYR A 137 21.64 -4.99 -13.76
N PHE A 138 22.50 -5.79 -13.13
CA PHE A 138 23.37 -6.76 -13.78
C PHE A 138 22.60 -8.01 -14.16
N THR A 139 21.75 -8.50 -13.26
CA THR A 139 20.89 -9.65 -13.51
C THR A 139 19.52 -9.17 -13.93
N HIS A 140 18.79 -9.97 -14.69
CA HIS A 140 17.45 -9.61 -15.17
C HIS A 140 16.50 -10.79 -15.04
N SER A 141 15.30 -10.51 -14.55
CA SER A 141 14.18 -11.46 -14.52
C SER A 141 12.96 -10.76 -15.06
N VAL A 142 12.43 -11.20 -16.20
CA VAL A 142 11.25 -10.61 -16.82
C VAL A 142 10.20 -11.68 -17.03
N THR A 143 9.10 -11.59 -16.29
CA THR A 143 7.97 -12.51 -16.45
C THR A 143 6.97 -12.00 -17.48
N ILE A 144 6.81 -12.77 -18.56
CA ILE A 144 5.76 -12.55 -19.56
C ILE A 144 4.49 -13.24 -19.05
N LYS A 145 3.41 -12.49 -18.86
CA LYS A 145 2.14 -12.95 -18.28
C LYS A 145 0.97 -12.86 -19.26
N ASN A 146 -0.18 -13.43 -18.89
CA ASN A 146 -1.42 -13.40 -19.68
C ASN A 146 -1.28 -14.06 -21.06
N LEU A 147 -0.54 -15.17 -21.13
CA LEU A 147 -0.39 -15.98 -22.33
C LEU A 147 -1.51 -17.01 -22.44
N ASN A 148 -1.75 -17.48 -23.66
CA ASN A 148 -2.67 -18.58 -23.93
C ASN A 148 -1.95 -19.92 -23.71
N GLU A 149 -2.66 -20.91 -23.18
CA GLU A 149 -2.15 -22.27 -23.03
C GLU A 149 -1.74 -22.90 -24.37
N SER A 150 -0.74 -23.77 -24.35
CA SER A 150 -0.20 -24.45 -25.55
C SER A 150 0.18 -23.52 -26.72
N GLY A 151 0.33 -22.22 -26.47
CA GLY A 151 0.70 -21.20 -27.44
C GLY A 151 2.21 -21.11 -27.61
N THR A 152 2.67 -20.80 -28.81
CA THR A 152 4.08 -20.54 -29.10
C THR A 152 4.33 -19.05 -29.17
N TYR A 153 5.34 -18.60 -28.43
CA TYR A 153 5.69 -17.19 -28.32
C TYR A 153 7.15 -16.99 -28.66
N PHE A 154 7.44 -15.86 -29.28
CA PHE A 154 8.77 -15.43 -29.68
C PHE A 154 9.11 -14.16 -28.93
N PHE A 155 10.39 -13.97 -28.60
CA PHE A 155 10.82 -12.80 -27.85
C PHE A 155 12.19 -12.28 -28.28
N VAL A 156 12.50 -11.06 -27.85
CA VAL A 156 13.84 -10.48 -27.83
C VAL A 156 14.06 -9.80 -26.49
N VAL A 157 15.28 -9.88 -25.97
CA VAL A 157 15.69 -9.16 -24.75
C VAL A 157 16.17 -7.76 -25.13
N GLY A 158 16.02 -6.79 -24.24
CA GLY A 158 16.32 -5.39 -24.54
C GLY A 158 16.57 -4.55 -23.28
N ASN A 159 16.93 -3.29 -23.52
CA ASN A 159 17.16 -2.30 -22.47
C ASN A 159 16.26 -1.04 -22.58
N GLY A 160 15.15 -1.15 -23.31
CA GLY A 160 14.22 -0.07 -23.59
C GLY A 160 14.54 0.74 -24.85
N ILE A 161 15.80 0.71 -25.32
CA ILE A 161 16.26 1.49 -26.48
C ILE A 161 16.73 0.57 -27.61
N TRP A 162 17.37 -0.54 -27.23
CA TRP A 162 17.88 -1.54 -28.15
C TRP A 162 17.36 -2.92 -27.76
N SER A 163 17.25 -3.81 -28.75
CA SER A 163 16.86 -5.21 -28.55
C SER A 163 17.82 -6.16 -29.27
N TRP A 164 18.08 -7.31 -28.65
CA TRP A 164 18.96 -8.36 -29.15
C TRP A 164 18.17 -9.60 -29.51
N SER A 165 18.44 -10.13 -30.70
CA SER A 165 17.99 -11.46 -31.10
C SER A 165 18.94 -12.53 -30.56
N VAL A 166 18.55 -13.79 -30.74
CA VAL A 166 19.33 -14.95 -30.29
C VAL A 166 20.76 -15.01 -30.86
N ASP A 167 21.04 -14.37 -31.99
CA ASP A 167 22.38 -14.31 -32.58
C ASP A 167 23.20 -13.12 -32.07
N GLY A 168 22.54 -12.18 -31.38
CA GLY A 168 23.15 -10.96 -30.84
C GLY A 168 23.60 -11.06 -29.38
N VAL A 169 23.37 -12.19 -28.72
CA VAL A 169 23.68 -12.42 -27.29
C VAL A 169 24.88 -13.34 -27.11
N ASP A 170 25.58 -13.19 -25.98
CA ASP A 170 26.66 -14.10 -25.62
C ASP A 170 26.11 -15.44 -25.09
N LYS A 171 26.66 -16.54 -25.61
CA LYS A 171 26.29 -17.93 -25.29
C LYS A 171 27.46 -18.73 -24.71
N THR A 172 28.56 -18.07 -24.35
CA THR A 172 29.66 -18.71 -23.65
C THR A 172 29.18 -19.26 -22.31
N LEU A 173 29.58 -20.49 -22.00
CA LEU A 173 29.20 -21.20 -20.77
C LEU A 173 30.44 -21.73 -20.07
N SER A 174 30.45 -21.65 -18.74
CA SER A 174 31.38 -22.40 -17.90
C SER A 174 30.93 -23.86 -17.72
N GLU A 175 31.81 -24.73 -17.24
CA GLU A 175 31.52 -26.17 -17.04
C GLU A 175 30.35 -26.42 -16.07
N ASN A 176 30.07 -25.47 -15.17
CA ASN A 176 28.99 -25.55 -14.18
C ASN A 176 27.77 -24.68 -14.52
N ASP A 177 27.71 -24.09 -15.71
CA ASP A 177 26.62 -23.19 -16.08
C ASP A 177 25.32 -23.92 -16.45
N LEU A 178 24.21 -23.29 -16.08
CA LEU A 178 22.89 -23.65 -16.60
C LEU A 178 22.86 -23.47 -18.12
N ALA A 179 22.32 -24.46 -18.82
CA ALA A 179 22.10 -24.42 -20.26
C ALA A 179 21.40 -23.11 -20.67
N VAL A 180 21.94 -22.46 -21.69
CA VAL A 180 21.35 -21.25 -22.29
C VAL A 180 20.39 -21.62 -23.39
N THR A 181 19.44 -20.74 -23.68
CA THR A 181 18.54 -20.98 -24.80
C THR A 181 19.25 -20.74 -26.13
N ASN A 182 19.10 -21.69 -27.05
CA ASN A 182 19.56 -21.56 -28.43
C ASN A 182 18.48 -20.98 -29.36
N SER A 183 17.29 -20.72 -28.83
CA SER A 183 16.15 -20.16 -29.58
C SER A 183 15.33 -19.22 -28.72
N PHE A 184 15.05 -18.01 -29.21
CA PHE A 184 14.20 -17.05 -28.48
C PHE A 184 12.72 -17.28 -28.77
N ASN A 185 12.28 -18.50 -28.46
CA ASN A 185 10.88 -18.87 -28.43
C ASN A 185 10.64 -19.91 -27.34
N PHE A 186 9.40 -20.02 -26.90
CA PHE A 186 8.94 -21.03 -25.96
C PHE A 186 7.49 -21.39 -26.27
N LYS A 187 7.04 -22.51 -25.71
CA LYS A 187 5.66 -22.96 -25.77
C LYS A 187 5.11 -23.06 -24.36
N THR A 188 3.96 -22.43 -24.11
CA THR A 188 3.26 -22.55 -22.82
C THR A 188 2.72 -23.98 -22.63
N SER A 189 2.57 -24.36 -21.37
CA SER A 189 2.07 -25.68 -20.96
C SER A 189 0.56 -25.80 -21.19
N LYS A 190 0.00 -26.99 -20.94
CA LYS A 190 -1.46 -27.20 -20.88
C LYS A 190 -2.02 -26.65 -19.57
N LEU A 191 -3.28 -26.23 -19.60
CA LEU A 191 -4.03 -25.80 -18.41
C LEU A 191 -3.94 -26.85 -17.30
N LEU A 192 -3.68 -26.38 -16.08
CA LEU A 192 -3.79 -27.21 -14.90
C LEU A 192 -5.24 -27.29 -14.43
N GLU A 193 -5.68 -28.48 -14.02
CA GLU A 193 -7.01 -28.69 -13.43
C GLU A 193 -6.98 -28.68 -11.90
N GLU A 194 -5.81 -28.69 -11.26
CA GLU A 194 -5.66 -28.75 -9.81
C GLU A 194 -4.50 -27.89 -9.33
N VAL A 195 -4.60 -27.40 -8.09
CA VAL A 195 -3.54 -26.66 -7.42
C VAL A 195 -3.25 -27.24 -6.02
N PRO A 196 -2.00 -27.57 -5.70
CA PRO A 196 -1.59 -28.03 -4.36
C PRO A 196 -1.62 -26.89 -3.33
N THR A 197 -1.51 -27.24 -2.04
CA THR A 197 -1.30 -26.22 -0.99
C THR A 197 0.11 -25.63 -1.10
N PRO A 198 0.31 -24.32 -0.89
CA PRO A 198 1.64 -23.70 -0.90
C PRO A 198 2.68 -24.41 -0.01
N ASN A 199 3.93 -24.49 -0.49
CA ASN A 199 5.06 -25.09 0.20
C ASN A 199 6.34 -24.31 -0.13
N ILE A 200 6.79 -23.46 0.78
CA ILE A 200 7.70 -22.36 0.48
C ILE A 200 9.16 -22.79 0.70
N ALA A 201 10.05 -22.38 -0.20
CA ALA A 201 11.50 -22.37 0.01
C ALA A 201 11.97 -20.92 -0.10
N TYR A 202 12.74 -20.43 0.85
CA TYR A 202 13.13 -19.02 0.90
C TYR A 202 14.50 -18.87 1.53
N GLY A 203 15.12 -17.70 1.35
CA GLY A 203 16.36 -17.37 2.04
C GLY A 203 17.07 -16.21 1.39
N THR A 204 18.33 -16.01 1.74
CA THR A 204 19.10 -14.83 1.34
C THR A 204 20.23 -15.21 0.40
N VAL A 205 20.57 -14.33 -0.55
CA VAL A 205 21.85 -14.44 -1.27
C VAL A 205 22.87 -13.50 -0.63
N TYR A 206 23.97 -14.07 -0.16
CA TYR A 206 25.09 -13.32 0.43
C TYR A 206 26.25 -13.21 -0.55
N ALA A 207 26.86 -12.04 -0.62
CA ALA A 207 28.06 -11.79 -1.40
C ALA A 207 29.19 -11.27 -0.52
N GLY A 208 30.41 -11.77 -0.77
CA GLY A 208 31.63 -11.17 -0.22
C GLY A 208 31.99 -9.93 -1.01
N VAL A 209 32.13 -8.79 -0.33
CA VAL A 209 32.52 -7.49 -0.91
C VAL A 209 33.83 -7.04 -0.30
N LYS A 210 34.79 -6.63 -1.14
CA LYS A 210 36.05 -6.02 -0.71
C LYS A 210 35.89 -4.50 -0.70
N SER A 211 36.18 -3.85 0.43
CA SER A 211 36.20 -2.38 0.52
C SER A 211 37.36 -1.80 -0.29
N GLU A 212 37.32 -0.50 -0.58
CA GLU A 212 38.44 0.22 -1.22
C GLU A 212 39.75 0.10 -0.43
N GLU A 213 39.65 -0.14 0.89
CA GLU A 213 40.78 -0.32 1.82
C GLU A 213 41.23 -1.79 1.91
N GLY A 214 40.60 -2.70 1.17
CA GLY A 214 40.93 -4.11 1.11
C GLY A 214 40.25 -5.00 2.16
N TYR A 215 39.31 -4.46 2.96
CA TYR A 215 38.59 -5.25 3.95
C TYR A 215 37.45 -6.04 3.31
N LEU A 216 37.36 -7.32 3.66
CA LEU A 216 36.28 -8.18 3.21
C LEU A 216 35.09 -8.05 4.17
N SER A 217 33.95 -7.63 3.65
CA SER A 217 32.67 -7.51 4.34
C SER A 217 31.59 -8.30 3.61
N GLU A 218 30.66 -8.85 4.36
CA GLU A 218 29.44 -9.45 3.80
C GLU A 218 28.49 -8.34 3.34
N SER A 219 27.89 -8.51 2.17
CA SER A 219 26.79 -7.69 1.70
C SER A 219 25.65 -8.57 1.21
N LEU A 220 24.43 -8.17 1.55
CA LEU A 220 23.23 -8.77 1.00
C LEU A 220 23.21 -8.50 -0.51
N SER A 221 23.18 -9.55 -1.32
CA SER A 221 23.13 -9.37 -2.77
C SER A 221 21.75 -8.95 -3.20
N LYS A 222 21.63 -7.69 -3.62
CA LYS A 222 20.37 -7.11 -4.11
C LYS A 222 20.12 -7.40 -5.59
N ASP A 223 21.10 -7.97 -6.28
CA ASP A 223 21.11 -8.18 -7.72
C ASP A 223 21.57 -9.60 -8.07
N SER A 224 20.74 -10.56 -7.64
CA SER A 224 20.95 -11.98 -7.89
C SER A 224 19.72 -12.67 -8.44
N LEU A 225 19.97 -13.71 -9.24
CA LEU A 225 18.97 -14.69 -9.64
C LEU A 225 19.21 -15.98 -8.88
N VAL A 226 18.16 -16.60 -8.38
CA VAL A 226 18.20 -17.95 -7.84
C VAL A 226 17.54 -18.88 -8.84
N PHE A 227 18.17 -20.03 -9.10
CA PHE A 227 17.64 -21.08 -9.95
C PHE A 227 17.49 -22.36 -9.15
N ALA A 228 16.44 -23.12 -9.44
CA ALA A 228 16.23 -24.43 -8.86
C ALA A 228 15.61 -25.43 -9.84
N TYR A 229 15.88 -26.72 -9.62
CA TYR A 229 15.19 -27.84 -10.26
C TYR A 229 15.12 -29.03 -9.30
N LEU A 230 14.18 -29.93 -9.54
CA LEU A 230 14.09 -31.21 -8.84
C LEU A 230 14.68 -32.33 -9.70
N THR A 231 15.28 -33.31 -9.06
CA THR A 231 15.63 -34.60 -9.67
C THR A 231 14.77 -35.68 -9.03
N ILE A 232 14.03 -36.42 -9.85
CA ILE A 232 13.17 -37.53 -9.41
C ILE A 232 13.54 -38.75 -10.23
N ASN A 233 14.04 -39.80 -9.57
CA ASN A 233 14.51 -41.02 -10.24
C ASN A 233 15.52 -40.75 -11.38
N GLY A 234 16.37 -39.74 -11.22
CA GLY A 234 17.37 -39.33 -12.23
C GLY A 234 16.82 -38.48 -13.38
N VAL A 235 15.55 -38.07 -13.34
CA VAL A 235 14.95 -37.16 -14.32
C VAL A 235 14.80 -35.77 -13.71
N ASN A 236 15.29 -34.75 -14.41
CA ASN A 236 15.19 -33.37 -13.95
C ASN A 236 13.82 -32.78 -14.30
N SER A 237 13.27 -32.01 -13.37
CA SER A 237 12.14 -31.11 -13.60
C SER A 237 12.54 -29.97 -14.52
N GLN A 238 11.56 -29.17 -14.93
CA GLN A 238 11.85 -27.84 -15.47
C GLN A 238 12.55 -26.98 -14.43
N THR A 239 13.44 -26.10 -14.89
CA THR A 239 14.11 -25.11 -14.05
C THR A 239 13.18 -23.95 -13.73
N ILE A 240 13.07 -23.61 -12.45
CA ILE A 240 12.41 -22.40 -11.97
C ILE A 240 13.45 -21.34 -11.59
N SER A 241 13.04 -20.07 -11.61
CA SER A 241 13.91 -18.96 -11.20
C SER A 241 13.17 -17.91 -10.39
N ALA A 242 13.88 -17.29 -9.46
CA ALA A 242 13.44 -16.14 -8.67
C ALA A 242 14.54 -15.08 -8.70
N VAL A 243 14.16 -13.82 -8.53
CA VAL A 243 15.11 -12.71 -8.37
C VAL A 243 15.04 -12.22 -6.93
N THR A 244 16.17 -11.78 -6.39
CA THR A 244 16.25 -11.24 -5.03
C THR A 244 15.56 -9.88 -4.91
N ASN A 245 14.98 -9.61 -3.75
CA ASN A 245 14.52 -8.28 -3.38
C ASN A 245 15.69 -7.35 -2.95
N ILE A 246 15.37 -6.13 -2.51
CA ILE A 246 16.35 -5.12 -2.08
C ILE A 246 17.15 -5.51 -0.83
N ASP A 247 16.71 -6.53 -0.11
CA ASP A 247 17.37 -7.06 1.09
C ASP A 247 18.06 -8.40 0.79
N GLY A 248 18.19 -8.77 -0.49
CA GLY A 248 18.78 -10.03 -0.95
C GLY A 248 17.96 -11.27 -0.69
N GLY A 249 16.72 -11.11 -0.22
CA GLY A 249 15.79 -12.19 0.05
C GLY A 249 15.10 -12.69 -1.22
N TRP A 250 14.99 -14.01 -1.37
CA TRP A 250 14.31 -14.68 -2.47
C TRP A 250 13.31 -15.72 -1.93
N THR A 251 12.36 -16.11 -2.76
CA THR A 251 11.36 -17.13 -2.42
C THR A 251 10.93 -17.95 -3.63
N PHE A 252 10.63 -19.22 -3.39
CA PHE A 252 10.01 -20.16 -4.30
C PHE A 252 8.82 -20.82 -3.59
N ASP A 253 7.77 -21.11 -4.34
CA ASP A 253 6.86 -22.17 -3.95
C ASP A 253 7.30 -23.47 -4.63
N LYS A 254 7.71 -24.47 -3.85
CA LYS A 254 8.11 -25.79 -4.33
C LYS A 254 6.95 -26.48 -5.07
N SER A 255 5.72 -26.07 -4.82
CA SER A 255 4.55 -26.58 -5.51
C SER A 255 4.42 -26.07 -6.96
N ASN A 256 5.32 -25.18 -7.39
CA ASN A 256 5.42 -24.73 -8.77
C ASN A 256 6.30 -25.63 -9.66
N PHE A 257 7.02 -26.59 -9.08
CA PHE A 257 7.88 -27.47 -9.87
C PHE A 257 7.04 -28.31 -10.84
N ARG A 258 7.51 -28.37 -12.09
CA ARG A 258 6.86 -29.08 -13.19
C ARG A 258 7.79 -30.10 -13.82
N ASP A 259 7.24 -31.25 -14.19
CA ASP A 259 7.96 -32.24 -14.99
C ASP A 259 8.25 -31.71 -16.41
N THR A 260 8.96 -32.51 -17.23
CA THR A 260 9.29 -32.14 -18.61
C THR A 260 8.06 -31.99 -19.53
N GLU A 261 6.88 -32.45 -19.08
CA GLU A 261 5.61 -32.40 -19.82
C GLU A 261 4.74 -31.21 -19.39
N GLY A 262 5.13 -30.51 -18.32
CA GLY A 262 4.46 -29.33 -17.78
C GLY A 262 3.48 -29.63 -16.64
N ASN A 263 3.38 -30.87 -16.16
CA ASN A 263 2.52 -31.24 -15.05
C ASN A 263 3.17 -30.89 -13.72
N LEU A 264 2.37 -30.50 -12.71
CA LEU A 264 2.88 -30.22 -11.36
C LEU A 264 3.44 -31.49 -10.70
N ILE A 265 4.57 -31.34 -10.04
CA ILE A 265 5.18 -32.37 -9.19
C ILE A 265 4.63 -32.20 -7.77
N ILE A 266 3.66 -33.03 -7.41
CA ILE A 266 2.93 -32.92 -6.13
C ILE A 266 3.58 -33.79 -5.03
N ASP A 267 4.14 -34.94 -5.40
CA ASP A 267 4.84 -35.84 -4.48
C ASP A 267 6.34 -35.56 -4.50
N LEU A 268 6.84 -35.00 -3.40
CA LEU A 268 8.25 -34.64 -3.22
C LEU A 268 9.03 -35.71 -2.42
N SER A 269 8.42 -36.85 -2.07
CA SER A 269 9.03 -37.85 -1.18
C SER A 269 10.33 -38.48 -1.70
N ASN A 270 10.48 -38.56 -3.02
CA ASN A 270 11.68 -39.09 -3.70
C ASN A 270 12.40 -38.01 -4.53
N ALA A 271 12.07 -36.74 -4.30
CA ALA A 271 12.68 -35.64 -5.03
C ALA A 271 13.93 -35.14 -4.30
N GLN A 272 14.97 -34.83 -5.06
CA GLN A 272 16.13 -34.06 -4.60
C GLN A 272 16.06 -32.68 -5.24
N MET A 273 16.26 -31.62 -4.46
CA MET A 273 16.23 -30.25 -4.99
C MET A 273 17.64 -29.71 -5.13
N PHE A 274 17.95 -29.20 -6.31
CA PHE A 274 19.21 -28.56 -6.63
C PHE A 274 18.99 -27.07 -6.80
N MET A 275 19.83 -26.26 -6.17
CA MET A 275 19.73 -24.80 -6.19
C MET A 275 21.06 -24.12 -6.48
N ARG A 276 21.02 -22.93 -7.09
CA ARG A 276 22.19 -22.06 -7.25
C ARG A 276 21.77 -20.59 -7.25
N ALA A 277 22.66 -19.71 -6.82
CA ALA A 277 22.56 -18.28 -7.08
C ALA A 277 23.45 -17.88 -8.26
N GLN A 278 23.01 -16.90 -9.04
CA GLN A 278 23.77 -16.15 -10.03
C GLN A 278 23.83 -14.72 -9.51
N TYR A 279 24.97 -14.37 -8.92
CA TYR A 279 25.28 -13.00 -8.50
C TYR A 279 25.85 -12.21 -9.67
N GLU A 280 25.19 -11.11 -10.05
CA GLU A 280 25.63 -10.26 -11.14
C GLU A 280 26.07 -11.09 -12.38
N ASP A 281 27.17 -10.74 -13.05
CA ASP A 281 27.77 -11.53 -14.15
C ASP A 281 28.92 -12.45 -13.70
N VAL A 282 28.95 -12.86 -12.42
CA VAL A 282 30.00 -13.76 -11.94
C VAL A 282 29.91 -15.10 -12.68
N LYS A 283 31.06 -15.62 -13.12
CA LYS A 283 31.16 -16.75 -14.08
C LYS A 283 30.96 -18.11 -13.43
N GLU A 284 31.29 -18.22 -12.17
CA GLU A 284 31.26 -19.48 -11.46
C GLU A 284 30.11 -19.47 -10.44
N ALA A 285 29.18 -20.39 -10.60
CA ALA A 285 28.08 -20.61 -9.66
C ALA A 285 28.03 -22.09 -9.27
N ARG A 286 27.87 -22.37 -7.97
CA ARG A 286 27.83 -23.74 -7.44
C ARG A 286 26.39 -24.19 -7.24
N TRP A 287 26.09 -25.40 -7.69
CA TRP A 287 24.88 -26.11 -7.29
C TRP A 287 25.03 -26.65 -5.87
N ILE A 288 24.05 -26.36 -5.04
CA ILE A 288 23.84 -27.03 -3.77
C ILE A 288 22.71 -28.06 -3.93
N GLU A 289 22.89 -29.21 -3.32
CA GLU A 289 21.83 -30.20 -3.15
C GLU A 289 21.21 -29.98 -1.76
N LEU A 290 19.89 -29.91 -1.69
CA LEU A 290 19.19 -29.83 -0.41
C LEU A 290 19.05 -31.24 0.18
N GLU A 291 19.62 -31.44 1.37
CA GLU A 291 19.49 -32.69 2.13
C GLU A 291 18.22 -32.74 3.01
N GLU A 292 17.51 -31.61 3.14
CA GLU A 292 16.31 -31.51 3.98
C GLU A 292 15.05 -32.11 3.35
N SER A 293 14.06 -32.37 4.19
CA SER A 293 12.74 -32.76 3.72
C SER A 293 12.10 -31.64 2.89
N LEU A 294 11.80 -31.94 1.63
CA LEU A 294 11.09 -31.03 0.73
C LEU A 294 9.59 -30.92 1.05
N SER A 295 9.07 -31.67 2.03
CA SER A 295 7.65 -31.67 2.41
C SER A 295 7.24 -30.52 3.34
N ILE A 296 8.21 -29.76 3.85
CA ILE A 296 8.00 -28.63 4.77
C ILE A 296 8.61 -27.37 4.18
N ASP A 297 8.25 -26.22 4.73
CA ASP A 297 8.90 -24.97 4.36
C ASP A 297 10.39 -25.00 4.70
N THR A 298 11.24 -24.45 3.83
CA THR A 298 12.70 -24.63 3.88
C THR A 298 13.40 -23.29 3.80
N GLU A 299 14.26 -22.99 4.77
CA GLU A 299 15.10 -21.78 4.76
C GLU A 299 16.51 -22.11 4.27
N ILE A 300 16.96 -21.40 3.23
CA ILE A 300 18.14 -21.77 2.44
C ILE A 300 18.88 -20.49 2.07
N ASP A 301 19.99 -20.24 2.73
CA ASP A 301 20.88 -19.15 2.34
C ASP A 301 21.87 -19.62 1.27
N LEU A 302 22.13 -18.75 0.29
CA LEU A 302 22.96 -19.04 -0.86
C LEU A 302 24.14 -18.08 -0.93
N GLN A 303 25.27 -18.60 -1.40
CA GLN A 303 26.44 -17.78 -1.72
C GLN A 303 26.34 -17.28 -3.16
N GLY A 304 26.48 -15.96 -3.33
CA GLY A 304 26.47 -15.30 -4.62
C GLY A 304 27.80 -15.38 -5.36
N ASN A 305 28.92 -15.17 -4.65
CA ASN A 305 30.27 -15.18 -5.22
C ASN A 305 31.04 -16.43 -4.78
N LEU A 306 31.87 -16.96 -5.68
CA LEU A 306 32.84 -17.99 -5.33
C LEU A 306 34.09 -17.38 -4.71
N VAL A 307 34.65 -18.12 -3.79
CA VAL A 307 35.90 -17.77 -3.09
C VAL A 307 37.13 -17.89 -4.01
N ASP A 308 36.92 -18.32 -5.27
CA ASP A 308 37.95 -18.43 -6.30
C ASP A 308 38.19 -17.13 -7.08
N ASP A 309 37.31 -16.12 -6.93
CA ASP A 309 37.55 -14.74 -7.40
C ASP A 309 38.40 -13.92 -6.40
N LEU A 310 38.79 -14.54 -5.30
CA LEU A 310 39.60 -13.99 -4.22
C LEU A 310 40.97 -14.68 -4.23
N ASP A 311 42.04 -13.99 -3.86
CA ASP A 311 43.35 -14.63 -3.84
C ASP A 311 43.43 -15.76 -2.78
N THR A 312 44.47 -16.59 -2.85
CA THR A 312 44.59 -17.80 -2.00
C THR A 312 44.60 -17.51 -0.49
N GLU A 313 45.01 -16.32 -0.08
CA GLU A 313 45.06 -15.88 1.32
C GLU A 313 43.70 -15.33 1.78
N GLU A 314 43.03 -14.56 0.91
CA GLU A 314 41.67 -14.06 1.09
C GLU A 314 40.64 -15.20 1.10
N LYS A 315 40.88 -16.23 0.29
CA LYS A 315 40.07 -17.43 0.20
C LYS A 315 40.03 -18.23 1.49
N GLY A 316 41.17 -18.37 2.15
CA GLY A 316 41.24 -19.02 3.46
C GLY A 316 40.42 -18.27 4.52
N ASN A 317 40.54 -16.95 4.56
CA ASN A 317 39.88 -16.11 5.56
C ASN A 317 38.35 -15.98 5.36
N ILE A 318 37.86 -15.98 4.11
CA ILE A 318 36.42 -15.97 3.82
C ILE A 318 35.81 -17.35 4.00
N LEU A 319 36.41 -18.42 3.48
CA LEU A 319 35.87 -19.77 3.68
C LEU A 319 35.80 -20.12 5.16
N GLU A 320 36.80 -19.76 5.96
CA GLU A 320 36.78 -19.99 7.41
C GLU A 320 35.62 -19.22 8.07
N LYS A 321 35.38 -17.95 7.73
CA LYS A 321 34.26 -17.17 8.28
C LYS A 321 32.89 -17.63 7.78
N LEU A 322 32.80 -18.04 6.51
CA LEU A 322 31.59 -18.43 5.82
C LEU A 322 31.17 -19.87 6.20
N GLU A 323 32.12 -20.79 6.41
CA GLU A 323 31.88 -22.11 7.01
C GLU A 323 31.50 -21.99 8.48
N ILE A 324 32.05 -21.02 9.24
CA ILE A 324 31.61 -20.70 10.61
C ILE A 324 30.19 -20.13 10.65
N LEU A 325 29.72 -19.48 9.57
CA LEU A 325 28.38 -18.91 9.44
C LEU A 325 27.35 -19.92 8.91
N ILE A 326 27.67 -20.68 7.86
CA ILE A 326 26.82 -21.75 7.30
C ILE A 326 26.74 -22.94 8.27
N GLY A 327 27.84 -23.24 8.97
CA GLY A 327 27.85 -24.19 10.08
C GLY A 327 27.03 -23.78 11.31
N LYS A 328 26.41 -22.58 11.31
CA LYS A 328 25.39 -22.21 12.31
C LYS A 328 23.96 -22.57 11.91
N VAL A 329 23.72 -23.00 10.65
CA VAL A 329 22.36 -23.36 10.18
C VAL A 329 22.18 -24.87 9.94
N TYR A 330 23.24 -25.67 9.78
CA TYR A 330 23.11 -27.13 9.64
C TYR A 330 24.09 -27.89 10.54
N ALA A 331 23.56 -28.54 11.59
CA ALA A 331 24.30 -29.53 12.35
C ALA A 331 24.23 -30.91 11.67
N VAL A 332 24.93 -31.09 10.54
CA VAL A 332 25.32 -32.41 10.01
C VAL A 332 26.73 -32.30 9.42
N GLY A 333 27.67 -33.11 9.90
CA GLY A 333 29.09 -33.10 9.50
C GLY A 333 29.41 -33.96 8.27
N PRO A 334 30.70 -34.03 7.89
CA PRO A 334 31.39 -35.30 8.13
C PRO A 334 32.86 -35.21 8.61
N ASP A 335 33.13 -36.07 9.61
CA ASP A 335 34.28 -36.95 9.80
C ASP A 335 35.73 -36.48 9.50
N LYS A 336 36.51 -36.29 10.57
CA LYS A 336 37.92 -36.70 10.63
C LYS A 336 38.21 -37.41 11.95
N THR A 337 38.78 -38.60 11.82
CA THR A 337 39.07 -39.60 12.84
C THR A 337 39.97 -39.08 13.98
N CYS A 338 39.42 -38.94 15.18
CA CYS A 338 40.18 -38.93 16.44
C CYS A 338 40.19 -40.34 17.03
N LEU A 339 41.05 -41.22 16.49
CA LEU A 339 41.26 -42.56 17.05
C LEU A 339 42.47 -42.58 17.99
N ASN A 340 42.21 -43.14 19.17
CA ASN A 340 43.14 -43.65 20.18
C ASN A 340 43.57 -42.69 21.29
N GLN A 341 42.72 -42.56 22.32
CA GLN A 341 43.13 -42.77 23.72
C GLN A 341 41.91 -42.99 24.62
N LEU A 342 41.97 -44.02 25.47
CA LEU A 342 40.91 -44.40 26.41
C LEU A 342 40.85 -43.38 27.57
N PRO A 343 39.66 -42.95 28.03
CA PRO A 343 39.55 -42.02 29.14
C PRO A 343 39.87 -42.71 30.48
N ILE A 344 40.67 -42.05 31.31
CA ILE A 344 40.88 -42.41 32.72
C ILE A 344 39.60 -42.02 33.47
N ILE A 345 38.89 -43.01 34.02
CA ILE A 345 37.68 -42.81 34.82
C ILE A 345 38.10 -42.43 36.24
N THR A 346 37.79 -41.21 36.67
CA THR A 346 37.70 -40.86 38.09
C THR A 346 36.25 -40.61 38.44
N ASP A 347 35.75 -41.35 39.44
CA ASP A 347 34.41 -41.25 39.98
C ASP A 347 34.18 -39.85 40.57
N ASP A 348 33.61 -38.95 39.76
CA ASP A 348 32.70 -37.88 40.17
C ASP A 348 32.19 -37.19 38.90
N SER A 349 30.88 -37.00 38.82
CA SER A 349 30.14 -36.55 37.63
C SER A 349 30.62 -35.18 37.10
N THR A 350 31.64 -35.20 36.26
CA THR A 350 32.25 -34.00 35.68
C THR A 350 32.36 -34.14 34.18
N TYR A 351 31.73 -33.19 33.47
CA TYR A 351 31.91 -33.01 32.03
C TYR A 351 33.36 -32.62 31.77
N THR A 352 34.08 -33.37 30.94
CA THR A 352 35.45 -33.06 30.57
C THR A 352 35.53 -32.83 29.06
N CYS A 353 35.96 -31.63 28.67
CA CYS A 353 36.29 -31.34 27.28
C CYS A 353 37.69 -31.87 27.00
N ASN A 354 37.85 -32.67 25.95
CA ASN A 354 39.11 -33.32 25.65
C ASN A 354 40.14 -32.26 25.20
N LYS A 355 41.24 -32.13 25.96
CA LYS A 355 42.20 -31.02 25.82
C LYS A 355 43.19 -31.20 24.67
N ASP A 356 43.28 -32.41 24.11
CA ASP A 356 44.36 -32.78 23.18
C ASP A 356 43.92 -32.83 21.70
N CYS A 357 42.75 -32.26 21.38
CA CYS A 357 42.30 -32.05 20.00
C CYS A 357 42.32 -30.54 19.70
N ASP A 358 43.52 -30.06 19.38
CA ASP A 358 43.87 -28.68 19.01
C ASP A 358 43.68 -27.60 20.08
N THR A 359 44.69 -26.75 20.23
CA THR A 359 44.82 -25.76 21.32
C THR A 359 44.01 -24.46 21.11
N SER A 360 43.15 -24.41 20.09
CA SER A 360 42.33 -23.23 19.80
C SER A 360 40.93 -23.37 20.39
N TYR A 361 40.70 -22.76 21.55
CA TYR A 361 39.35 -22.55 22.09
C TYR A 361 38.64 -21.50 21.22
N SER A 362 37.56 -21.88 20.54
CA SER A 362 36.75 -20.96 19.72
C SER A 362 35.59 -20.35 20.52
N VAL A 363 35.77 -19.07 20.86
CA VAL A 363 34.76 -18.05 21.24
C VAL A 363 33.99 -18.26 22.55
N SER A 364 34.14 -17.30 23.47
CA SER A 364 33.27 -17.11 24.64
C SER A 364 32.20 -16.05 24.36
N GLY A 365 30.91 -16.37 24.58
CA GLY A 365 29.80 -15.42 24.48
C GLY A 365 29.14 -15.13 25.84
N CYS A 366 28.56 -13.94 25.99
CA CYS A 366 27.77 -13.53 27.16
C CYS A 366 26.30 -13.99 26.95
N GLY A 367 25.76 -14.82 27.84
CA GLY A 367 24.33 -15.17 27.87
C GLY A 367 23.50 -14.18 28.71
N VAL A 368 22.17 -14.22 28.59
CA VAL A 368 21.27 -13.36 29.37
C VAL A 368 21.48 -13.59 30.87
N GLY A 369 21.85 -12.56 31.62
CA GLY A 369 22.10 -12.64 33.07
C GLY A 369 23.54 -12.92 33.51
N SER A 370 24.55 -12.45 32.76
CA SER A 370 25.97 -12.49 33.18
C SER A 370 26.56 -13.89 33.36
N SER A 371 26.08 -14.87 32.60
CA SER A 371 26.67 -16.22 32.55
C SER A 371 27.55 -16.38 31.30
N CYS A 372 28.71 -17.01 31.48
CA CYS A 372 29.74 -17.17 30.47
C CYS A 372 29.50 -18.49 29.71
N MET A 373 29.35 -18.47 28.39
CA MET A 373 29.19 -19.68 27.56
C MET A 373 30.52 -20.11 26.94
N LYS A 374 30.84 -21.41 26.96
CA LYS A 374 31.97 -22.01 26.23
C LYS A 374 31.46 -23.14 25.32
N LYS A 375 31.88 -23.14 24.05
CA LYS A 375 31.63 -24.25 23.12
C LYS A 375 32.75 -25.29 23.28
N CYS A 376 32.39 -26.57 23.39
CA CYS A 376 33.35 -27.67 23.31
C CYS A 376 33.10 -28.42 22.00
N THR A 377 34.15 -28.59 21.20
CA THR A 377 34.10 -29.28 19.91
C THR A 377 33.82 -30.77 20.04
N HIS A 378 34.11 -31.39 21.20
CA HIS A 378 33.77 -32.78 21.50
C HIS A 378 33.38 -32.96 22.98
N VAL A 379 32.24 -33.61 23.23
CA VAL A 379 31.75 -33.97 24.57
C VAL A 379 31.58 -35.49 24.62
N VAL A 380 32.14 -36.14 25.65
CA VAL A 380 31.92 -37.58 25.90
C VAL A 380 31.02 -37.72 27.13
N ILE A 381 29.86 -38.37 26.96
CA ILE A 381 28.95 -38.68 28.08
C ILE A 381 29.22 -40.11 28.55
N THR A 382 29.74 -40.26 29.75
CA THR A 382 29.97 -41.58 30.37
C THR A 382 28.81 -41.99 31.29
N LYS A 383 27.62 -42.28 30.72
CA LYS A 383 26.70 -43.33 31.23
C LYS A 383 25.46 -43.53 30.34
N HIS A 384 25.28 -44.78 29.93
CA HIS A 384 24.11 -45.37 29.23
C HIS A 384 23.81 -44.89 27.80
N GLY A 385 24.70 -45.28 26.86
CA GLY A 385 24.27 -46.11 25.73
C GLY A 385 23.44 -45.53 24.59
N MET A 386 23.22 -44.22 24.49
CA MET A 386 22.68 -43.60 23.27
C MET A 386 23.40 -42.27 22.98
N TRP A 387 23.89 -42.12 21.74
CA TRP A 387 24.58 -40.94 21.24
C TRP A 387 23.53 -39.92 20.78
N GLU A 388 23.28 -38.89 21.58
CA GLU A 388 22.58 -37.68 21.13
C GLU A 388 23.58 -36.52 21.14
N ASN A 389 23.84 -35.92 19.98
CA ASN A 389 24.55 -34.66 19.87
C ASN A 389 23.62 -33.55 20.35
N ARG A 390 23.90 -32.98 21.53
CA ARG A 390 23.36 -31.67 21.92
C ARG A 390 24.49 -30.67 22.03
N ASP A 391 24.38 -29.64 21.20
CA ASP A 391 25.14 -28.41 21.23
C ASP A 391 24.74 -27.54 22.45
N TRP A 392 25.73 -26.84 23.01
CA TRP A 392 25.67 -25.88 24.13
C TRP A 392 25.25 -26.44 25.50
N VAL A 393 26.19 -26.47 26.45
CA VAL A 393 25.91 -26.76 27.87
C VAL A 393 25.82 -25.45 28.65
N VAL A 394 24.67 -25.18 29.29
CA VAL A 394 24.52 -24.07 30.23
C VAL A 394 25.38 -24.35 31.46
N TYR A 395 26.41 -23.53 31.71
CA TYR A 395 27.16 -23.57 32.96
C TYR A 395 26.51 -22.61 33.97
N GLY A 396 26.03 -23.14 35.09
CA GLY A 396 25.47 -22.33 36.18
C GLY A 396 26.48 -21.37 36.79
N THR A 397 25.98 -20.39 37.55
CA THR A 397 26.77 -19.42 38.33
C THR A 397 27.67 -20.14 39.34
N VAL A 398 28.97 -20.18 39.07
CA VAL A 398 30.00 -20.54 40.05
C VAL A 398 30.97 -19.35 40.18
N PRO A 399 31.31 -18.92 41.41
CA PRO A 399 32.23 -17.80 41.63
C PRO A 399 33.66 -18.17 41.24
N GLY A 400 34.17 -17.57 40.16
CA GLY A 400 35.60 -17.73 39.79
C GLY A 400 35.92 -17.49 38.30
N THR A 401 36.25 -16.24 37.98
CA THR A 401 37.07 -15.79 36.83
C THR A 401 36.74 -16.32 35.43
N CYS A 402 35.65 -15.82 34.82
CA CYS A 402 35.70 -15.46 33.39
C CYS A 402 36.34 -14.07 33.30
N ASN A 403 37.53 -13.96 32.69
CA ASN A 403 38.21 -12.68 32.48
C ASN A 403 38.31 -12.41 30.96
N PRO A 404 37.20 -12.05 30.28
CA PRO A 404 37.31 -11.50 28.94
C PRO A 404 37.99 -10.12 29.02
N PRO A 405 38.70 -9.67 27.96
CA PRO A 405 39.25 -8.31 27.88
C PRO A 405 38.16 -7.28 28.17
N ALA A 406 38.45 -6.29 29.01
CA ALA A 406 37.49 -5.43 29.71
C ALA A 406 36.56 -4.55 28.84
N ASN A 407 36.51 -4.74 27.53
CA ASN A 407 35.77 -3.89 26.59
C ASN A 407 34.77 -4.64 25.70
N PHE A 408 34.49 -5.94 25.93
CA PHE A 408 33.69 -6.73 24.98
C PHE A 408 32.19 -6.93 25.33
N CYS A 409 31.77 -6.79 26.60
CA CYS A 409 30.35 -6.79 26.99
C CYS A 409 30.06 -5.41 27.62
N GLY A 410 29.72 -4.43 26.78
CA GLY A 410 29.61 -3.01 27.10
C GLY A 410 28.35 -2.64 27.87
N GLU A 411 28.34 -2.90 29.18
CA GLU A 411 27.48 -2.18 30.11
C GLU A 411 28.35 -1.34 31.04
N CYS A 412 28.09 -0.03 31.08
CA CYS A 412 28.67 0.85 32.09
C CYS A 412 27.64 1.18 33.17
N ALA A 413 28.06 1.41 34.40
CA ALA A 413 27.14 1.86 35.43
C ALA A 413 26.71 3.31 35.14
N ASN A 414 25.41 3.57 35.20
CA ASN A 414 24.82 4.87 34.89
C ASN A 414 25.46 5.96 35.77
N GLY A 415 26.02 7.01 35.15
CA GLY A 415 26.78 8.06 35.82
C GLY A 415 28.30 7.85 35.89
N ASN A 416 28.83 6.69 35.47
CA ASN A 416 30.29 6.52 35.34
C ASN A 416 30.84 7.38 34.21
N VAL A 417 32.09 7.83 34.39
CA VAL A 417 32.80 8.62 33.38
C VAL A 417 34.08 7.91 33.00
N GLN A 418 34.39 7.90 31.71
CA GLN A 418 35.64 7.36 31.18
C GLN A 418 36.45 8.49 30.56
N ASN A 419 37.66 8.69 31.07
CA ASN A 419 38.63 9.65 30.55
C ASN A 419 39.66 8.94 29.65
N ASP A 420 40.00 9.58 28.55
CA ASP A 420 41.16 9.28 27.70
C ASP A 420 42.13 10.46 27.84
N SER A 421 43.10 10.30 28.74
CA SER A 421 44.13 11.29 29.03
C SER A 421 45.09 11.52 27.85
N THR A 422 45.17 10.58 26.91
CA THR A 422 46.06 10.67 25.76
C THR A 422 45.41 11.46 24.63
N ALA A 423 44.12 11.23 24.37
CA ALA A 423 43.35 11.98 23.39
C ALA A 423 42.71 13.27 23.93
N CYS A 424 42.86 13.53 25.23
CA CYS A 424 42.20 14.61 25.98
C CYS A 424 40.68 14.64 25.76
N LYS A 425 40.03 13.50 25.99
CA LYS A 425 38.58 13.33 25.83
C LYS A 425 37.97 12.59 27.02
N HIS A 426 36.67 12.73 27.23
CA HIS A 426 35.90 11.92 28.17
C HIS A 426 34.54 11.50 27.61
N ARG A 427 33.90 10.50 28.19
CA ARG A 427 32.52 10.10 27.86
C ARG A 427 31.78 9.61 29.10
N ASN A 428 30.47 9.83 29.14
CA ASN A 428 29.62 9.54 30.28
C ASN A 428 28.73 8.35 30.00
N CYS A 429 28.49 7.53 31.01
CA CYS A 429 27.56 6.43 30.91
C CYS A 429 26.13 6.90 31.18
N VAL A 430 25.24 6.74 30.20
CA VAL A 430 23.81 7.08 30.31
C VAL A 430 22.98 5.85 29.94
N ALA A 431 22.13 5.41 30.87
CA ALA A 431 21.25 4.25 30.74
C ALA A 431 21.97 2.95 30.34
N GLY A 432 23.15 2.70 30.91
CA GLY A 432 23.93 1.49 30.64
C GLY A 432 24.88 1.60 29.44
N ASN A 433 24.79 2.69 28.65
CA ASN A 433 25.57 2.88 27.43
C ASN A 433 26.50 4.10 27.54
N TRP A 434 27.70 3.99 26.96
CA TRP A 434 28.63 5.11 26.89
C TRP A 434 28.18 6.14 25.84
N SER A 435 28.21 7.42 26.21
CA SER A 435 28.02 8.53 25.27
C SER A 435 29.17 8.62 24.27
N ALA A 436 28.98 9.45 23.23
CA ALA A 436 30.08 9.88 22.39
C ALA A 436 31.18 10.59 23.22
N TRP A 437 32.42 10.54 22.74
CA TRP A 437 33.57 11.22 23.34
C TRP A 437 33.43 12.75 23.20
N GLN A 438 33.62 13.45 24.31
CA GLN A 438 33.66 14.91 24.44
C GLN A 438 35.10 15.36 24.71
N ASN A 439 35.51 16.54 24.24
CA ASN A 439 36.86 17.06 24.47
C ASN A 439 37.03 17.54 25.93
N GLY A 440 38.24 17.36 26.48
CA GLY A 440 38.59 17.63 27.87
C GLY A 440 38.42 16.41 28.79
N LEU A 441 39.06 16.44 29.96
CA LEU A 441 38.87 15.45 31.02
C LEU A 441 37.67 15.84 31.89
N SER A 442 36.93 14.85 32.37
CA SER A 442 35.68 15.06 33.09
C SER A 442 35.82 15.80 34.41
N ASP A 443 37.04 15.87 34.97
CA ASP A 443 37.35 16.54 36.24
C ASP A 443 37.89 17.97 36.03
N GLY A 444 37.95 18.45 34.78
CA GLY A 444 38.45 19.79 34.46
C GLY A 444 39.97 19.93 34.57
N SER A 445 40.72 18.84 34.74
CA SER A 445 42.18 18.89 34.71
C SER A 445 42.71 19.15 33.29
N SER A 446 43.70 20.03 33.16
CA SER A 446 44.32 20.36 31.87
C SER A 446 45.29 19.26 31.43
N CYS A 447 45.10 18.75 30.22
CA CYS A 447 45.99 17.79 29.59
C CYS A 447 47.33 18.47 29.28
N SER A 448 48.36 18.18 30.08
CA SER A 448 49.70 18.74 29.89
C SER A 448 50.53 17.82 29.00
N SER A 449 50.45 18.03 27.69
CA SER A 449 51.50 17.66 26.76
C SER A 449 51.95 18.93 26.05
N GLY A 450 53.09 19.47 26.50
CA GLY A 450 53.76 20.58 25.83
C GLY A 450 54.24 20.14 24.45
N ASP A 451 53.89 20.93 23.45
CA ASP A 451 54.84 21.70 22.65
C ASP A 451 54.05 22.84 21.97
N ASP A 452 54.69 24.01 21.92
CA ASP A 452 54.14 25.32 21.60
C ASP A 452 53.54 25.45 20.19
N GLU A 453 52.35 26.04 20.11
CA GLU A 453 51.91 27.11 19.18
C GLU A 453 50.37 27.06 19.04
N SER A 454 49.66 27.68 19.98
CA SER A 454 48.28 28.11 19.73
C SER A 454 48.11 29.56 20.16
N ASP A 455 48.67 30.47 19.36
CA ASP A 455 48.47 31.93 19.47
C ASP A 455 47.03 32.37 19.12
N GLN A 456 46.09 31.42 19.01
CA GLN A 456 44.71 31.68 18.64
C GLN A 456 43.75 31.54 19.81
N CYS A 457 43.03 32.62 20.08
CA CYS A 457 41.94 32.66 21.05
C CYS A 457 40.59 32.54 20.33
N SER A 458 39.73 31.65 20.83
CA SER A 458 38.48 31.28 20.17
C SER A 458 37.44 32.41 20.13
N THR A 459 37.55 33.41 21.00
CA THR A 459 36.52 34.46 21.17
C THR A 459 37.15 35.83 21.40
N ASN A 460 36.90 36.79 20.50
CA ASN A 460 37.31 38.18 20.69
C ASN A 460 36.71 38.74 21.99
N GLY A 461 37.56 39.38 22.81
CA GLY A 461 37.21 39.90 24.13
C GLY A 461 37.48 38.95 25.29
N ALA A 462 37.84 37.68 25.04
CA ALA A 462 38.28 36.78 26.10
C ALA A 462 39.53 37.34 26.79
N CYS A 463 39.56 37.31 28.13
CA CYS A 463 40.69 37.75 28.94
C CYS A 463 41.40 36.53 29.53
N ASN A 464 42.73 36.47 29.44
CA ASN A 464 43.55 35.40 30.00
C ASN A 464 44.61 35.99 30.92
N ASP A 465 44.60 35.59 32.18
CA ASP A 465 45.65 35.92 33.14
C ASP A 465 46.91 35.10 32.85
N VAL A 466 48.00 35.79 32.57
CA VAL A 466 49.35 35.23 32.39
C VAL A 466 50.26 35.70 33.51
N SER A 467 51.40 35.06 33.69
CA SER A 467 52.29 35.33 34.84
C SER A 467 52.77 36.80 34.98
N ALA A 468 52.68 37.61 33.93
CA ALA A 468 53.05 39.03 33.92
C ALA A 468 51.87 40.04 33.92
N GLY A 469 50.62 39.58 33.94
CA GLY A 469 49.42 40.42 33.83
C GLY A 469 48.28 39.68 33.14
N HIS A 470 47.48 40.33 32.32
CA HIS A 470 46.47 39.67 31.50
C HIS A 470 46.55 40.08 30.04
N GLN A 471 46.10 39.22 29.14
CA GLN A 471 45.98 39.50 27.71
C GLN A 471 44.51 39.44 27.32
N ILE A 472 44.09 40.30 26.39
CA ILE A 472 42.73 40.28 25.83
C ILE A 472 42.81 39.82 24.38
N CYS A 473 41.94 38.89 24.01
CA CYS A 473 41.83 38.37 22.66
C CYS A 473 41.27 39.45 21.70
N VAL A 474 42.02 39.79 20.66
CA VAL A 474 41.58 40.73 19.62
C VAL A 474 41.89 40.15 18.23
N SER A 475 40.87 40.06 17.39
CA SER A 475 40.95 39.40 16.07
C SER A 475 41.52 37.97 16.13
N HIS A 476 41.06 37.18 17.11
CA HIS A 476 41.47 35.80 17.35
C HIS A 476 42.95 35.60 17.69
N HIS A 477 43.66 36.66 18.10
CA HIS A 477 45.03 36.58 18.62
C HIS A 477 45.12 37.25 20.00
N TRP A 478 45.96 36.74 20.89
CA TRP A 478 46.16 37.35 22.20
C TRP A 478 46.89 38.70 22.07
N GLY A 479 46.28 39.76 22.58
CA GLY A 479 46.90 41.08 22.65
C GLY A 479 48.09 41.13 23.62
N PRO A 480 48.83 42.25 23.67
CA PRO A 480 49.96 42.41 24.59
C PRO A 480 49.52 42.31 26.05
N VAL A 481 50.41 41.82 26.92
CA VAL A 481 50.14 41.67 28.37
C VAL A 481 49.96 43.05 29.01
N LEU A 482 48.80 43.26 29.61
CA LEU A 482 48.43 44.45 30.39
C LEU A 482 48.60 44.14 31.88
N SER A 483 49.05 45.12 32.66
CA SER A 483 49.23 44.95 34.11
C SER A 483 47.88 44.85 34.85
N GLY A 484 47.74 43.87 35.73
CA GLY A 484 46.51 43.57 36.48
C GLY A 484 45.98 42.17 36.17
N SER A 485 44.99 41.70 36.92
CA SER A 485 44.31 40.43 36.66
C SER A 485 42.97 40.63 35.95
N CYS A 486 42.52 39.64 35.19
CA CYS A 486 41.19 39.63 34.58
C CYS A 486 40.13 39.79 35.67
N PRO A 487 39.16 40.72 35.50
CA PRO A 487 38.10 40.89 36.49
C PRO A 487 37.24 39.63 36.57
N PRO A 488 36.83 39.19 37.78
CA PRO A 488 35.98 38.01 37.94
C PRO A 488 34.63 38.22 37.26
N VAL A 489 34.22 37.26 36.44
CA VAL A 489 32.93 37.25 35.75
C VAL A 489 31.83 36.91 36.77
N GLU A 490 31.24 37.94 37.39
CA GLU A 490 29.89 37.82 37.95
C GLU A 490 28.88 37.81 36.80
N LEU A 491 28.05 36.77 36.72
CA LEU A 491 26.86 36.77 35.87
C LEU A 491 25.84 37.77 36.43
N ASN A 492 26.07 39.05 36.12
CA ASN A 492 25.09 40.12 36.25
C ASN A 492 24.48 40.35 34.87
N GLU A 493 23.25 39.88 34.66
CA GLU A 493 22.44 40.25 33.50
C GLU A 493 21.92 41.67 33.71
N SER A 494 22.67 42.69 33.25
CA SER A 494 22.15 44.05 33.05
C SER A 494 22.31 44.47 31.58
N CYS A 495 21.31 45.16 31.05
CA CYS A 495 21.29 45.60 29.65
C CYS A 495 21.43 47.13 29.60
N GLU A 496 22.45 47.62 28.90
CA GLU A 496 22.70 49.06 28.72
C GLU A 496 22.06 49.58 27.43
N LYS A 497 21.52 50.80 27.48
CA LYS A 497 21.13 51.57 26.29
C LYS A 497 21.76 52.94 26.36
N ASN A 498 22.65 53.25 25.42
CA ASN A 498 23.41 54.50 25.35
C ASN A 498 24.28 54.81 26.60
N GLY A 499 24.91 53.79 27.19
CA GLY A 499 25.87 53.96 28.29
C GLY A 499 25.25 54.34 29.64
N GLN A 500 23.97 54.07 29.85
CA GLN A 500 23.34 54.06 31.17
C GLN A 500 22.65 52.72 31.44
N GLU A 501 22.90 52.18 32.63
CA GLU A 501 22.34 50.95 33.16
C GLU A 501 20.88 51.17 33.62
N ILE A 502 19.95 50.30 33.23
CA ILE A 502 18.53 50.42 33.59
C ILE A 502 18.24 49.57 34.84
N PRO A 503 17.83 50.15 35.98
CA PRO A 503 17.57 49.38 37.21
C PRO A 503 16.28 48.55 37.13
N HIS A 504 16.32 47.33 37.64
CA HIS A 504 15.18 46.41 37.71
C HIS A 504 14.03 46.99 38.56
N GLY A 505 12.98 47.49 37.91
CA GLY A 505 11.79 47.97 38.60
C GLY A 505 10.80 48.73 37.72
N GLY A 506 10.18 48.04 36.75
CA GLY A 506 9.06 48.58 35.96
C GLY A 506 8.96 47.93 34.58
N CYS A 507 7.89 47.16 34.34
CA CYS A 507 7.66 46.49 33.06
C CYS A 507 7.55 47.48 31.89
N PHE A 508 8.22 47.20 30.77
CA PHE A 508 7.88 47.73 29.45
C PHE A 508 7.77 46.56 28.46
N SER A 509 6.64 46.47 27.76
CA SER A 509 6.09 45.28 27.12
C SER A 509 6.70 44.85 25.79
N ASP A 510 7.73 45.54 25.27
CA ASP A 510 8.05 45.43 23.84
C ASP A 510 9.50 44.98 23.55
N TYR A 511 10.30 44.65 24.57
CA TYR A 511 11.67 44.17 24.36
C TYR A 511 12.08 43.16 25.44
N TYR A 512 12.92 42.19 25.07
CA TYR A 512 13.64 41.33 26.02
C TYR A 512 15.12 41.23 25.62
N CYS A 513 15.97 40.82 26.57
CA CYS A 513 17.40 40.70 26.36
C CYS A 513 17.77 39.26 25.98
N ASN A 514 18.51 39.10 24.89
CA ASN A 514 19.06 37.82 24.43
C ASN A 514 20.55 38.02 24.14
N ASP A 515 21.42 37.30 24.86
CA ASP A 515 22.89 37.39 24.75
C ASP A 515 23.44 38.82 24.75
N GLY A 516 23.00 39.64 25.72
CA GLY A 516 23.49 41.02 25.90
C GLY A 516 22.97 42.04 24.86
N ALA A 517 22.09 41.63 23.94
CA ALA A 517 21.45 42.53 22.98
C ALA A 517 19.94 42.69 23.25
N LEU A 518 19.46 43.94 23.16
CA LEU A 518 18.05 44.30 23.35
C LEU A 518 17.25 44.01 22.05
N VAL A 519 16.38 42.99 22.08
CA VAL A 519 15.60 42.54 20.91
C VAL A 519 14.14 43.00 21.03
N LYS A 520 13.61 43.62 19.98
CA LYS A 520 12.23 44.18 19.93
C LYS A 520 11.21 43.11 19.58
N VAL A 521 10.13 42.99 20.35
CA VAL A 521 8.96 42.18 20.01
C VAL A 521 8.10 42.95 19.01
N ALA A 522 7.89 42.39 17.82
CA ALA A 522 6.99 42.96 16.82
C ALA A 522 5.58 42.40 16.99
N ASN A 523 4.68 43.22 17.54
CA ASN A 523 3.21 43.24 17.39
C ASN A 523 2.79 44.63 17.93
N GLN A 524 1.82 45.42 17.44
CA GLN A 524 0.67 45.25 16.56
C GLN A 524 0.06 46.67 16.33
N CYS A 525 -0.93 46.76 15.42
CA CYS A 525 -2.03 47.75 15.39
C CYS A 525 -1.80 49.19 14.90
N GLY A 526 -2.59 49.58 13.90
CA GLY A 526 -2.93 50.96 13.57
C GLY A 526 -4.45 51.12 13.41
N TYR A 527 -5.01 52.10 14.13
CA TYR A 527 -6.34 52.72 13.95
C TYR A 527 -6.08 54.24 13.99
N THR A 528 -6.45 55.07 13.01
CA THR A 528 -7.79 55.68 12.79
C THR A 528 -7.69 56.62 11.56
N GLY A 529 -8.78 56.80 10.79
CA GLY A 529 -8.92 57.95 9.88
C GLY A 529 -9.72 57.75 8.59
N SER A 530 -11.04 57.93 8.66
CA SER A 530 -12.06 58.22 7.63
C SER A 530 -11.70 58.17 6.11
N SER A 531 -12.38 57.29 5.35
CA SER A 531 -13.34 57.62 4.27
C SER A 531 -13.58 56.42 3.32
N SER A 532 -14.85 56.22 2.95
CA SER A 532 -15.40 55.34 1.88
C SER A 532 -15.16 53.80 1.94
N THR A 533 -16.25 53.09 2.25
CA THR A 533 -16.70 51.68 2.02
C THR A 533 -15.94 50.74 1.04
N PRO A 534 -16.11 49.38 1.05
CA PRO A 534 -17.05 48.49 1.81
C PRO A 534 -16.41 47.20 2.42
N ILE A 535 -17.24 46.24 2.92
CA ILE A 535 -17.01 44.80 3.28
C ILE A 535 -16.90 44.55 4.81
N VAL A 536 -17.49 43.56 5.50
CA VAL A 536 -18.54 42.51 5.38
C VAL A 536 -18.91 42.15 6.84
N ASN A 537 -20.18 41.84 7.15
CA ASN A 537 -20.61 41.41 8.49
C ASN A 537 -20.09 40.00 8.83
N GLU A 538 -19.49 39.89 10.01
CA GLU A 538 -19.23 38.67 10.78
C GLU A 538 -20.57 38.09 11.29
N GLU A 539 -20.74 36.76 11.22
CA GLU A 539 -21.78 36.07 12.00
C GLU A 539 -21.32 35.92 13.45
N LYS A 540 -22.16 36.36 14.40
CA LYS A 540 -21.95 36.16 15.84
C LYS A 540 -22.67 34.90 16.30
N CYS A 541 -21.92 33.91 16.77
CA CYS A 541 -22.45 32.81 17.55
C CYS A 541 -22.46 33.14 19.05
N THR A 542 -23.47 32.69 19.78
CA THR A 542 -23.56 32.80 21.24
C THR A 542 -23.28 31.46 21.90
N LEU A 543 -22.37 31.43 22.89
CA LEU A 543 -22.02 30.23 23.64
C LEU A 543 -22.63 30.30 25.04
N GLU A 544 -23.49 29.34 25.39
CA GLU A 544 -24.22 29.35 26.68
C GLU A 544 -23.79 28.16 27.57
N PRO A 545 -23.17 28.40 28.75
CA PRO A 545 -22.68 27.34 29.63
C PRO A 545 -23.78 26.74 30.54
N ILE A 546 -23.75 25.42 30.75
CA ILE A 546 -24.69 24.66 31.59
C ILE A 546 -23.95 24.05 32.79
N TYR A 547 -24.41 24.37 34.01
CA TYR A 547 -23.82 23.93 35.29
C TYR A 547 -24.69 22.92 36.02
N THR A 548 -24.05 22.00 36.75
CA THR A 548 -24.72 21.00 37.61
C THR A 548 -24.26 21.11 39.07
N THR A 549 -25.12 20.69 40.00
CA THR A 549 -24.88 20.65 41.45
C THR A 549 -24.87 19.24 42.03
N THR A 550 -25.19 18.23 41.22
CA THR A 550 -25.52 16.88 41.72
C THR A 550 -24.31 15.97 41.97
N ASP A 551 -23.11 16.37 41.51
CA ASP A 551 -21.86 15.59 41.63
C ASP A 551 -20.63 16.42 42.07
N CYS A 552 -20.85 17.63 42.59
CA CYS A 552 -19.77 18.54 42.98
C CYS A 552 -19.87 18.88 44.47
N GLY A 553 -18.97 18.26 45.24
CA GLY A 553 -19.04 18.09 46.70
C GLY A 553 -19.38 19.34 47.53
N VAL A 554 -19.09 20.55 47.04
CA VAL A 554 -19.76 21.80 47.41
C VAL A 554 -19.56 22.81 46.27
N GLY A 555 -20.65 23.31 45.67
CA GLY A 555 -20.63 24.31 44.60
C GLY A 555 -20.97 23.78 43.20
N SER A 556 -21.43 24.67 42.31
CA SER A 556 -21.82 24.34 40.93
C SER A 556 -20.60 24.25 40.00
N CYS A 557 -20.58 23.23 39.15
CA CYS A 557 -19.48 22.94 38.23
C CYS A 557 -19.99 22.77 36.78
N LEU A 558 -19.20 23.23 35.80
CA LEU A 558 -19.57 23.28 34.39
C LEU A 558 -19.66 21.85 33.80
N GLN A 559 -20.79 21.49 33.20
CA GLN A 559 -21.05 20.15 32.65
C GLN A 559 -20.90 20.11 31.12
N LYS A 560 -21.42 21.12 30.42
CA LYS A 560 -21.38 21.29 28.96
C LYS A 560 -21.79 22.73 28.58
N CYS A 561 -21.72 23.09 27.31
CA CYS A 561 -22.17 24.38 26.79
C CYS A 561 -22.81 24.15 25.44
N VAL A 562 -23.65 25.10 25.04
CA VAL A 562 -24.35 25.05 23.79
C VAL A 562 -23.90 26.23 22.95
N LEU A 563 -23.25 25.93 21.83
CA LEU A 563 -22.89 26.95 20.85
C LEU A 563 -24.09 27.14 19.92
N THR A 564 -24.67 28.32 19.94
CA THR A 564 -25.83 28.68 19.11
C THR A 564 -25.37 29.69 18.07
N CYS A 565 -25.23 29.18 16.86
CA CYS A 565 -25.12 29.98 15.65
C CYS A 565 -26.47 29.93 14.91
N ASN A 566 -26.56 30.54 13.74
CA ASN A 566 -27.80 30.59 12.96
C ASN A 566 -28.36 29.21 12.55
N ASP A 567 -27.52 28.17 12.59
CA ASP A 567 -27.90 26.77 12.27
C ASP A 567 -28.40 25.96 13.48
N GLY A 568 -28.56 26.62 14.62
CA GLY A 568 -29.15 26.05 15.83
C GLY A 568 -28.14 25.56 16.87
N PRO A 569 -28.62 25.29 18.10
CA PRO A 569 -27.79 24.98 19.25
C PRO A 569 -27.08 23.63 19.09
N LYS A 570 -25.75 23.63 19.25
CA LYS A 570 -24.93 22.42 19.25
C LYS A 570 -24.34 22.18 20.63
N ASP A 571 -24.64 21.02 21.21
CA ASP A 571 -24.11 20.58 22.51
C ASP A 571 -22.61 20.24 22.41
N LEU A 572 -21.80 20.92 23.20
CA LEU A 572 -20.36 20.69 23.30
C LEU A 572 -20.04 20.09 24.67
N GLY A 573 -19.31 18.96 24.66
CA GLY A 573 -18.89 18.30 25.90
C GLY A 573 -17.97 19.18 26.77
N ARG A 574 -17.91 18.89 28.08
CA ARG A 574 -17.17 19.66 29.10
C ARG A 574 -15.78 20.13 28.68
N ASN A 575 -15.00 19.27 28.04
CA ASN A 575 -13.62 19.59 27.67
C ASN A 575 -13.57 20.60 26.50
N HIS A 576 -14.39 20.39 25.47
CA HIS A 576 -14.54 21.34 24.36
C HIS A 576 -15.03 22.72 24.82
N CYS A 577 -15.82 22.75 25.89
CA CYS A 577 -16.29 23.98 26.51
C CYS A 577 -15.21 24.79 27.23
N MET A 578 -14.31 24.11 27.93
CA MET A 578 -13.19 24.78 28.61
C MET A 578 -12.18 25.33 27.60
N ASP A 579 -12.10 24.71 26.42
CA ASP A 579 -11.21 25.14 25.33
C ASP A 579 -11.74 26.38 24.57
N LEU A 580 -13.06 26.60 24.54
CA LEU A 580 -13.70 27.65 23.72
C LEU A 580 -14.03 28.95 24.46
N ALA A 581 -13.94 29.00 25.79
CA ALA A 581 -14.25 30.22 26.54
C ALA A 581 -13.36 30.38 27.78
N PRO A 582 -12.26 31.16 27.71
CA PRO A 582 -11.44 31.50 28.87
C PRO A 582 -12.13 32.47 29.85
N SER A 583 -13.36 32.92 29.58
CA SER A 583 -13.99 34.02 30.31
C SER A 583 -15.51 33.97 30.22
N ILE A 584 -16.22 33.49 31.24
CA ILE A 584 -17.58 33.93 31.67
C ILE A 584 -17.92 33.25 33.03
N LYS A 585 -18.48 34.04 33.96
CA LYS A 585 -18.98 33.68 35.32
C LYS A 585 -20.53 33.67 35.34
N PRO A 586 -21.22 32.94 36.24
CA PRO A 586 -22.63 32.55 36.07
C PRO A 586 -23.64 33.37 36.90
N GLU A 587 -24.90 33.52 36.44
CA GLU A 587 -26.08 33.77 37.30
C GLU A 587 -27.48 33.53 36.61
N LEU A 588 -28.15 32.44 37.06
CA LEU A 588 -29.56 32.21 37.52
C LEU A 588 -30.88 32.42 36.67
N TYR A 589 -31.58 31.27 36.46
CA TYR A 589 -33.00 30.86 36.78
C TYR A 589 -34.26 31.06 35.87
N GLY A 590 -35.02 29.94 35.72
CA GLY A 590 -36.52 29.82 35.74
C GLY A 590 -37.19 29.23 34.48
N GLU A 591 -37.55 27.94 34.34
CA GLU A 591 -38.72 27.13 34.80
C GLU A 591 -39.82 26.77 33.73
N ALA A 592 -39.93 25.46 33.44
CA ALA A 592 -41.12 24.57 33.36
C ALA A 592 -42.11 24.44 32.13
N LYS A 593 -42.18 23.18 31.62
CA LYS A 593 -43.35 22.26 31.36
C LYS A 593 -44.03 22.06 29.97
N ASN A 594 -43.98 20.77 29.55
CA ASN A 594 -44.99 19.85 28.94
C ASN A 594 -45.34 19.79 27.41
N ASP A 595 -44.90 18.66 26.82
CA ASP A 595 -45.32 17.74 25.70
C ASP A 595 -46.76 17.80 25.06
N PRO A 596 -47.08 17.11 23.93
CA PRO A 596 -46.52 17.17 22.55
C PRO A 596 -47.57 17.32 21.39
N THR A 597 -47.03 17.62 20.19
CA THR A 597 -47.42 17.30 18.78
C THR A 597 -47.74 18.47 17.82
N LYS A 598 -46.86 18.66 16.81
CA LYS A 598 -47.10 18.65 15.34
C LYS A 598 -45.94 19.29 14.56
N PHE A 599 -45.64 18.73 13.39
CA PHE A 599 -44.67 19.25 12.41
C PHE A 599 -45.06 20.64 11.87
N ALA A 600 -44.06 21.48 11.60
CA ALA A 600 -44.12 22.54 10.59
C ALA A 600 -42.76 22.65 9.88
N ALA A 601 -42.79 22.59 8.55
CA ALA A 601 -41.66 22.79 7.66
C ALA A 601 -41.19 24.25 7.67
N VAL A 602 -39.89 24.50 7.46
CA VAL A 602 -39.34 25.83 7.18
C VAL A 602 -38.89 25.87 5.73
N GLY A 603 -39.41 26.83 4.96
CA GLY A 603 -39.07 27.04 3.55
C GLY A 603 -37.69 27.66 3.37
N ILE A 604 -37.02 27.32 2.28
CA ILE A 604 -35.75 27.93 1.86
C ILE A 604 -36.09 29.11 0.95
N ASP A 605 -35.76 30.32 1.38
CA ASP A 605 -35.87 31.52 0.54
C ASP A 605 -34.63 31.65 -0.36
N MET A 606 -34.81 31.45 -1.66
CA MET A 606 -33.73 31.57 -2.64
C MET A 606 -33.30 33.02 -2.88
N GLY A 607 -34.09 34.01 -2.46
CA GLY A 607 -33.83 35.44 -2.67
C GLY A 607 -32.61 35.95 -1.91
N GLU A 608 -32.34 35.41 -0.72
CA GLU A 608 -31.29 35.92 0.19
C GLU A 608 -29.93 35.24 0.04
N MET A 609 -29.85 34.11 -0.66
CA MET A 609 -28.59 33.38 -0.85
C MET A 609 -27.59 34.12 -1.74
N GLY A 610 -26.31 34.16 -1.35
CA GLY A 610 -25.22 34.70 -2.15
C GLY A 610 -25.10 34.02 -3.53
N ARG A 611 -24.63 34.75 -4.55
CA ARG A 611 -24.49 34.20 -5.92
C ARG A 611 -23.55 32.99 -5.99
N THR A 612 -22.53 32.95 -5.12
CA THR A 612 -21.55 31.86 -5.05
C THR A 612 -22.16 30.59 -4.43
N ASP A 613 -22.91 30.76 -3.35
CA ASP A 613 -23.52 29.64 -2.60
C ASP A 613 -24.67 29.03 -3.39
N LEU A 614 -25.48 29.85 -4.05
CA LEU A 614 -26.55 29.38 -4.93
C LEU A 614 -25.99 28.65 -6.17
N LYS A 615 -24.81 29.05 -6.67
CA LYS A 615 -24.13 28.35 -7.77
C LYS A 615 -23.57 27.00 -7.31
N LEU A 616 -23.00 26.94 -6.11
CA LEU A 616 -22.50 25.70 -5.52
C LEU A 616 -23.68 24.73 -5.28
N LEU A 617 -24.80 25.23 -4.75
CA LEU A 617 -26.01 24.45 -4.52
C LEU A 617 -26.59 23.88 -5.83
N LEU A 618 -26.68 24.68 -6.90
CA LEU A 618 -27.17 24.22 -8.21
C LEU A 618 -26.19 23.29 -8.96
N ASN A 619 -24.94 23.18 -8.49
CA ASN A 619 -23.95 22.23 -9.00
C ASN A 619 -23.96 20.92 -8.22
N VAL A 620 -24.21 20.97 -6.90
CA VAL A 620 -24.29 19.80 -6.02
C VAL A 620 -25.67 19.13 -6.08
N ALA A 621 -26.73 19.89 -6.39
CA ALA A 621 -28.10 19.40 -6.53
C ALA A 621 -28.73 19.86 -7.88
N PRO A 622 -28.45 19.16 -8.99
CA PRO A 622 -28.92 19.55 -10.33
C PRO A 622 -30.44 19.65 -10.46
N ASP A 623 -31.19 18.88 -9.65
CA ASP A 623 -32.66 18.82 -9.65
C ASP A 623 -33.33 20.12 -9.19
N LEU A 624 -32.57 21.05 -8.60
CA LEU A 624 -33.06 22.39 -8.23
C LEU A 624 -33.05 23.37 -9.41
N ARG A 625 -32.35 23.07 -10.52
CA ARG A 625 -32.28 23.94 -11.71
C ARG A 625 -33.65 24.20 -12.36
N PRO A 626 -34.55 23.20 -12.53
CA PRO A 626 -35.91 23.45 -13.03
C PRO A 626 -36.75 24.35 -12.11
N ILE A 627 -36.53 24.28 -10.80
CA ILE A 627 -37.25 25.09 -9.80
C ILE A 627 -36.76 26.54 -9.87
N ALA A 628 -35.44 26.74 -9.86
CA ALA A 628 -34.83 28.06 -10.05
C ALA A 628 -35.23 28.71 -11.39
N LYS A 629 -35.34 27.90 -12.46
CA LYS A 629 -35.83 28.36 -13.76
C LYS A 629 -37.29 28.82 -13.69
N LYS A 630 -38.16 28.03 -13.04
CA LYS A 630 -39.57 28.38 -12.87
C LYS A 630 -39.75 29.67 -12.06
N GLU A 631 -38.94 29.87 -11.03
CA GLU A 631 -38.99 31.10 -10.22
C GLU A 631 -38.46 32.32 -10.99
N MET A 632 -37.38 32.16 -11.74
CA MET A 632 -36.89 33.18 -12.67
C MET A 632 -37.97 33.59 -13.69
N GLU A 633 -38.69 32.63 -14.28
CA GLU A 633 -39.76 32.89 -15.24
C GLU A 633 -40.93 33.67 -14.61
N LYS A 634 -41.29 33.38 -13.35
CA LYS A 634 -42.28 34.18 -12.61
C LYS A 634 -41.82 35.61 -12.40
N LEU A 635 -40.56 35.81 -11.99
CA LEU A 635 -39.99 37.14 -11.75
C LEU A 635 -39.92 37.96 -13.05
N ILE A 636 -39.52 37.34 -14.16
CA ILE A 636 -39.55 37.97 -15.49
C ILE A 636 -40.97 38.40 -15.86
N THR A 637 -41.96 37.53 -15.62
CA THR A 637 -43.37 37.83 -15.88
C THR A 637 -43.87 39.00 -15.04
N PHE A 638 -43.51 39.04 -13.75
CA PHE A 638 -43.83 40.14 -12.85
C PHE A 638 -43.24 41.47 -13.36
N VAL A 639 -41.95 41.48 -13.71
CA VAL A 639 -41.25 42.67 -14.20
C VAL A 639 -41.83 43.18 -15.52
N ASN A 640 -42.22 42.28 -16.42
CA ASN A 640 -42.83 42.63 -17.72
C ASN A 640 -44.26 43.17 -17.57
N ASN A 641 -45.01 42.70 -16.58
CA ASN A 641 -46.40 43.12 -16.37
C ASN A 641 -46.53 44.37 -15.48
N TRP A 642 -45.43 44.87 -14.93
CA TRP A 642 -45.41 46.02 -14.04
C TRP A 642 -45.64 47.33 -14.80
N LYS A 643 -46.59 48.16 -14.35
CA LYS A 643 -46.95 49.45 -14.96
C LYS A 643 -46.49 50.62 -14.09
N CYS A 644 -46.06 51.73 -14.69
CA CYS A 644 -45.68 52.94 -13.95
C CYS A 644 -46.89 53.46 -13.15
N GLY A 645 -46.92 53.23 -11.83
CA GLY A 645 -48.02 53.58 -10.93
C GLY A 645 -48.39 52.50 -9.91
N ASP A 646 -48.01 51.24 -10.16
CA ASP A 646 -48.23 50.11 -9.26
C ASP A 646 -47.00 49.89 -8.35
N ALA A 647 -47.15 49.93 -7.03
CA ALA A 647 -46.07 49.73 -6.04
C ALA A 647 -44.81 50.64 -6.21
N THR A 648 -43.89 50.61 -5.24
CA THR A 648 -42.69 51.46 -5.28
C THR A 648 -41.72 50.94 -6.34
N ILE A 649 -41.06 51.85 -7.06
CA ILE A 649 -40.04 51.54 -8.08
C ILE A 649 -38.94 50.63 -7.51
N GLU A 650 -38.69 50.71 -6.20
CA GLU A 650 -37.77 49.85 -5.46
C GLU A 650 -38.14 48.36 -5.53
N GLU A 651 -39.42 48.00 -5.42
CA GLU A 651 -39.86 46.61 -5.47
C GLU A 651 -39.62 46.01 -6.87
N ARG A 652 -39.95 46.77 -7.92
CA ARG A 652 -39.69 46.37 -9.30
C ARG A 652 -38.19 46.18 -9.57
N ASN A 653 -37.35 47.11 -9.10
CA ASN A 653 -35.90 47.03 -9.29
C ASN A 653 -35.29 45.84 -8.54
N SER A 654 -35.77 45.57 -7.32
CA SER A 654 -35.37 44.38 -6.55
C SER A 654 -35.70 43.08 -7.31
N LYS A 655 -36.93 42.96 -7.82
CA LYS A 655 -37.36 41.78 -8.59
C LYS A 655 -36.66 41.66 -9.95
N PHE A 656 -36.31 42.78 -10.57
CA PHE A 656 -35.50 42.82 -11.79
C PHE A 656 -34.08 42.27 -11.55
N ASP A 657 -33.42 42.72 -10.47
CA ASP A 657 -32.07 42.26 -10.12
C ASP A 657 -32.06 40.79 -9.71
N GLU A 658 -33.10 40.33 -9.01
CA GLU A 658 -33.31 38.93 -8.64
C GLU A 658 -33.46 38.03 -9.88
N ALA A 659 -34.31 38.42 -10.84
CA ALA A 659 -34.48 37.72 -12.10
C ALA A 659 -33.18 37.65 -12.93
N LYS A 660 -32.45 38.77 -12.99
CA LYS A 660 -31.16 38.87 -13.69
C LYS A 660 -30.09 37.99 -13.03
N LYS A 661 -30.08 37.90 -11.71
CA LYS A 661 -29.16 37.04 -10.95
C LYS A 661 -29.42 35.57 -11.29
N LEU A 662 -30.67 35.10 -11.23
CA LEU A 662 -31.04 33.73 -11.57
C LEU A 662 -30.75 33.38 -13.04
N CYS A 663 -31.02 34.32 -13.96
CA CYS A 663 -30.71 34.14 -15.38
C CYS A 663 -29.24 33.83 -15.64
N ASN A 664 -28.33 34.62 -15.04
CA ASN A 664 -26.90 34.41 -15.21
C ASN A 664 -26.38 33.16 -14.49
N LEU A 665 -27.07 32.69 -13.45
CA LEU A 665 -26.75 31.46 -12.71
C LEU A 665 -27.12 30.20 -13.50
N LEU A 666 -28.17 30.27 -14.31
CA LEU A 666 -28.62 29.21 -15.20
C LEU A 666 -27.96 29.25 -16.58
N ASP A 667 -26.80 29.91 -16.69
CA ASP A 667 -26.03 30.09 -17.93
C ASP A 667 -26.80 30.81 -19.06
N GLY A 668 -27.85 31.55 -18.70
CA GLY A 668 -28.62 32.43 -19.59
C GLY A 668 -27.97 33.80 -19.75
N LYS A 669 -28.21 34.45 -20.90
CA LYS A 669 -27.75 35.82 -21.15
C LYS A 669 -28.92 36.79 -20.99
N TRP A 670 -28.92 37.57 -19.91
CA TRP A 670 -29.96 38.58 -19.68
C TRP A 670 -30.00 39.62 -20.81
N LYS A 671 -31.18 39.79 -21.43
CA LYS A 671 -31.46 40.85 -22.40
C LYS A 671 -32.59 41.73 -21.87
N ALA A 672 -32.27 43.01 -21.70
CA ALA A 672 -33.27 44.05 -21.47
C ALA A 672 -33.20 45.01 -22.65
N GLU A 673 -34.31 45.18 -23.38
CA GLU A 673 -34.40 46.20 -24.42
C GLU A 673 -34.68 47.54 -23.74
N ALA A 674 -33.86 48.55 -24.03
CA ALA A 674 -33.86 49.81 -23.31
C ALA A 674 -35.13 50.63 -23.61
N GLY A 675 -36.14 50.53 -22.75
CA GLY A 675 -37.09 51.61 -22.53
C GLY A 675 -36.53 52.53 -21.45
N GLU A 676 -36.38 53.81 -21.77
CA GLU A 676 -35.94 54.83 -20.80
C GLU A 676 -36.89 54.89 -19.60
N TRP A 677 -36.33 55.27 -18.45
CA TRP A 677 -36.93 55.18 -17.12
C TRP A 677 -38.28 55.92 -17.06
N CYS A 678 -39.19 55.54 -16.15
CA CYS A 678 -40.51 56.21 -15.96
C CYS A 678 -40.35 57.72 -15.65
N LEU A 679 -40.02 58.52 -16.65
CA LEU A 679 -39.96 59.97 -16.64
C LEU A 679 -41.02 60.45 -17.61
N ALA A 680 -42.19 60.75 -17.04
CA ALA A 680 -43.33 61.44 -17.64
C ALA A 680 -43.82 60.94 -19.03
N GLN A 681 -44.89 60.13 -18.98
CA GLN A 681 -45.95 60.05 -20.00
C GLN A 681 -45.65 59.43 -21.38
N LEU A 682 -44.96 58.30 -21.45
CA LEU A 682 -45.06 57.40 -22.62
C LEU A 682 -45.13 55.93 -22.17
N ASP A 683 -46.25 55.26 -22.46
CA ASP A 683 -46.52 53.83 -22.17
C ASP A 683 -45.74 52.91 -23.12
N ASN A 684 -44.41 52.85 -22.99
CA ASN A 684 -43.62 51.84 -23.68
C ASN A 684 -43.25 50.71 -22.72
N GLU A 685 -43.78 49.51 -22.98
CA GLU A 685 -43.53 48.29 -22.21
C GLU A 685 -42.05 47.87 -22.32
N VAL A 686 -41.38 47.71 -21.18
CA VAL A 686 -40.01 47.17 -21.14
C VAL A 686 -40.08 45.65 -21.08
N ALA A 687 -39.74 44.98 -22.18
CA ALA A 687 -39.63 43.53 -22.22
C ALA A 687 -38.24 43.06 -21.78
N VAL A 688 -38.18 42.28 -20.70
CA VAL A 688 -36.99 41.53 -20.28
C VAL A 688 -37.10 40.06 -20.68
N SER A 689 -35.99 39.48 -21.13
CA SER A 689 -35.90 38.06 -21.45
C SER A 689 -34.54 37.46 -21.03
N CYS A 690 -34.54 36.17 -20.74
CA CYS A 690 -33.35 35.38 -20.43
C CYS A 690 -33.19 34.23 -21.44
N PRO A 691 -32.69 34.50 -22.66
CA PRO A 691 -32.37 33.44 -23.60
C PRO A 691 -31.23 32.59 -23.03
N MET A 692 -31.53 31.32 -22.74
CA MET A 692 -30.54 30.31 -22.42
C MET A 692 -29.66 30.08 -23.65
N THR A 693 -28.34 30.00 -23.47
CA THR A 693 -27.46 29.65 -24.59
C THR A 693 -27.69 28.18 -24.95
N SER A 694 -28.42 27.93 -26.04
CA SER A 694 -28.48 26.59 -26.64
C SER A 694 -27.07 26.20 -27.05
N ALA A 695 -26.50 25.18 -26.40
CA ALA A 695 -25.16 24.70 -26.72
C ALA A 695 -25.05 24.40 -28.23
N SER A 696 -24.12 25.10 -28.88
CA SER A 696 -23.76 24.92 -30.28
C SER A 696 -23.27 23.50 -30.51
N SER A 697 -24.02 22.72 -31.28
CA SER A 697 -23.62 21.42 -31.83
C SER A 697 -22.42 21.59 -32.77
N MET A 698 -21.27 20.98 -32.43
CA MET A 698 -20.29 20.54 -33.43
C MET A 698 -20.46 19.02 -33.65
N PRO A 699 -20.35 18.54 -34.89
CA PRO A 699 -20.60 17.15 -35.23
C PRO A 699 -19.32 16.33 -35.03
N LEU A 700 -19.33 15.42 -34.08
CA LEU A 700 -18.47 14.24 -34.11
C LEU A 700 -19.35 13.01 -33.89
N ASN A 701 -19.42 12.17 -34.91
CA ASN A 701 -19.97 10.82 -34.84
C ASN A 701 -19.19 10.02 -33.78
N LEU A 702 -19.78 9.80 -32.62
CA LEU A 702 -19.49 8.67 -31.75
C LEU A 702 -20.79 8.30 -31.04
N LEU A 703 -21.20 7.04 -31.18
CA LEU A 703 -22.43 6.46 -30.65
C LEU A 703 -22.56 6.69 -29.13
N GLN A 704 -23.30 7.74 -28.74
CA GLN A 704 -23.82 7.88 -27.38
C GLN A 704 -25.11 7.05 -27.27
N LYS A 705 -25.08 6.03 -26.40
CA LYS A 705 -26.28 5.41 -25.86
C LYS A 705 -27.07 6.50 -25.11
N SER A 706 -28.25 6.84 -25.62
CA SER A 706 -29.23 7.65 -24.92
C SER A 706 -29.72 6.89 -23.69
N TYR A 707 -29.42 7.39 -22.50
CA TYR A 707 -30.29 7.13 -21.35
C TYR A 707 -31.45 8.12 -21.47
N ALA A 708 -32.60 7.61 -21.91
CA ALA A 708 -33.85 8.32 -21.75
C ALA A 708 -34.12 8.45 -20.25
N GLN A 709 -34.39 9.67 -19.79
CA GLN A 709 -35.09 9.89 -18.54
C GLN A 709 -36.49 9.28 -18.73
N ASP A 710 -36.82 8.24 -17.97
CA ASP A 710 -38.14 7.60 -17.98
C ASP A 710 -39.20 8.67 -17.65
N SER A 711 -39.82 9.24 -18.67
CA SER A 711 -41.22 9.62 -18.56
C SER A 711 -41.95 8.32 -18.28
N ALA A 712 -42.64 8.21 -17.14
CA ALA A 712 -43.53 7.09 -16.85
C ALA A 712 -44.43 6.85 -18.07
N SER A 713 -44.04 5.90 -18.92
CA SER A 713 -44.83 5.58 -20.10
C SER A 713 -46.06 4.87 -19.57
N ASP A 714 -47.23 5.27 -20.05
CA ASP A 714 -48.53 4.72 -19.66
C ASP A 714 -48.74 3.29 -20.23
N GLY A 715 -47.65 2.55 -20.41
CA GLY A 715 -47.57 1.24 -21.00
C GLY A 715 -47.69 0.10 -19.98
N TYR A 716 -47.53 -1.12 -20.49
CA TYR A 716 -47.66 -2.35 -19.71
C TYR A 716 -46.31 -3.02 -19.40
N THR A 717 -45.21 -2.33 -19.70
CA THR A 717 -43.85 -2.85 -19.57
C THR A 717 -43.03 -1.97 -18.64
N LEU A 718 -42.49 -2.56 -17.58
CA LEU A 718 -41.51 -1.93 -16.70
C LEU A 718 -40.10 -2.31 -17.17
N TYR A 719 -39.28 -1.31 -17.49
CA TYR A 719 -37.90 -1.51 -17.90
C TYR A 719 -36.94 -1.33 -16.72
N LEU A 720 -36.09 -2.34 -16.48
CA LEU A 720 -35.05 -2.25 -15.46
C LEU A 720 -33.67 -2.14 -16.13
N PRO A 721 -33.08 -0.92 -16.18
CA PRO A 721 -31.87 -0.65 -16.96
C PRO A 721 -30.63 -1.34 -16.38
N GLU A 722 -30.63 -1.58 -15.08
CA GLU A 722 -29.47 -2.12 -14.36
C GLU A 722 -29.66 -3.59 -13.98
N TYR A 723 -28.56 -4.32 -13.94
CA TYR A 723 -28.54 -5.65 -13.36
C TYR A 723 -28.58 -5.53 -11.83
N GLY A 724 -29.50 -6.24 -11.20
CA GLY A 724 -29.67 -6.26 -9.75
C GLY A 724 -30.87 -7.10 -9.33
N MET A 725 -31.05 -7.29 -8.02
CA MET A 725 -32.32 -7.81 -7.52
C MET A 725 -33.27 -6.67 -7.24
N TYR A 726 -34.49 -6.85 -7.71
CA TYR A 726 -35.58 -5.91 -7.54
C TYR A 726 -36.70 -6.61 -6.81
N SER A 727 -37.16 -5.99 -5.72
CA SER A 727 -38.39 -6.38 -5.04
C SER A 727 -39.53 -5.57 -5.65
N PHE A 728 -40.56 -6.25 -6.13
CA PHE A 728 -41.77 -5.62 -6.65
C PHE A 728 -42.89 -5.68 -5.61
N GLN A 729 -43.54 -4.56 -5.37
CA GLN A 729 -44.71 -4.46 -4.51
C GLN A 729 -45.92 -4.00 -5.32
N LEU A 730 -47.10 -4.55 -5.00
CA LEU A 730 -48.39 -4.09 -5.51
C LEU A 730 -49.25 -3.66 -4.33
N GLY A 731 -49.28 -2.35 -4.04
CA GLY A 731 -49.85 -1.84 -2.79
C GLY A 731 -49.08 -2.39 -1.58
N ASP A 732 -49.77 -3.04 -0.65
CA ASP A 732 -49.16 -3.66 0.55
C ASP A 732 -48.65 -5.10 0.29
N TYR A 733 -48.84 -5.65 -0.92
CA TYR A 733 -48.48 -7.03 -1.25
C TYR A 733 -47.11 -7.10 -1.91
N GLN A 734 -46.18 -7.87 -1.33
CA GLN A 734 -44.90 -8.19 -1.97
C GLN A 734 -45.13 -9.29 -3.02
N LEU A 735 -44.91 -8.97 -4.30
CA LEU A 735 -45.23 -9.87 -5.42
C LEU A 735 -44.13 -10.91 -5.65
N THR A 736 -42.88 -10.46 -5.84
CA THR A 736 -41.72 -11.32 -6.13
C THR A 736 -40.41 -10.53 -6.05
N THR A 737 -39.30 -11.24 -5.81
CA THR A 737 -37.93 -10.73 -5.99
C THR A 737 -37.33 -11.40 -7.22
N ASN A 738 -36.88 -10.60 -8.19
CA ASN A 738 -36.30 -11.14 -9.41
C ASN A 738 -34.97 -10.46 -9.77
N THR A 739 -34.06 -11.22 -10.38
CA THR A 739 -32.81 -10.69 -10.94
C THR A 739 -33.09 -10.13 -12.33
N SER A 740 -32.95 -8.81 -12.51
CA SER A 740 -32.91 -8.24 -13.86
C SER A 740 -31.54 -8.50 -14.48
N GLY A 741 -31.51 -8.93 -15.74
CA GLY A 741 -30.28 -9.15 -16.49
C GLY A 741 -29.59 -7.87 -16.97
N GLY A 742 -30.14 -6.69 -16.61
CA GLY A 742 -29.99 -5.48 -17.41
C GLY A 742 -30.77 -5.64 -18.73
N ASN A 743 -31.44 -4.59 -19.19
CA ASN A 743 -32.30 -4.60 -20.38
C ASN A 743 -33.50 -5.58 -20.33
N THR A 744 -34.03 -5.90 -19.14
CA THR A 744 -35.20 -6.78 -19.00
C THR A 744 -36.49 -5.97 -18.91
N TYR A 745 -37.49 -6.33 -19.71
CA TYR A 745 -38.84 -5.77 -19.63
C TYR A 745 -39.72 -6.72 -18.81
N HIS A 746 -40.40 -6.18 -17.80
CA HIS A 746 -41.34 -6.91 -16.96
C HIS A 746 -42.77 -6.53 -17.32
N ILE A 747 -43.66 -7.52 -17.46
CA ILE A 747 -45.10 -7.35 -17.61
C ILE A 747 -45.75 -7.94 -16.36
N PHE A 748 -46.64 -7.18 -15.74
CA PHE A 748 -47.42 -7.63 -14.59
C PHE A 748 -48.84 -7.95 -15.06
N TYR A 749 -49.37 -9.10 -14.65
CA TYR A 749 -50.71 -9.55 -15.05
C TYR A 749 -51.42 -10.32 -13.92
N ILE A 750 -52.74 -10.45 -14.05
CA ILE A 750 -53.60 -11.28 -13.18
C ILE A 750 -54.21 -12.37 -14.07
N GLU A 751 -53.97 -13.64 -13.74
CA GLU A 751 -54.61 -14.80 -14.38
C GLU A 751 -56.08 -14.87 -13.95
N THR A 752 -57.00 -14.89 -14.92
CA THR A 752 -58.46 -14.87 -14.67
C THR A 752 -59.20 -16.05 -15.32
N ASN A 753 -58.54 -16.78 -16.21
CA ASN A 753 -59.18 -17.75 -17.12
C ASN A 753 -58.83 -19.22 -16.82
N ASP A 754 -58.26 -19.49 -15.64
CA ASP A 754 -57.80 -20.81 -15.17
C ASP A 754 -56.80 -21.53 -16.10
N LYS A 755 -56.15 -20.82 -17.04
CA LYS A 755 -55.06 -21.35 -17.87
C LYS A 755 -53.72 -20.85 -17.32
N ALA A 756 -52.85 -21.79 -16.94
CA ALA A 756 -51.55 -21.45 -16.37
C ALA A 756 -50.65 -20.68 -17.37
N GLY A 757 -50.04 -19.60 -16.88
CA GLY A 757 -49.13 -18.71 -17.62
C GLY A 757 -49.83 -17.46 -18.15
N PHE A 758 -49.04 -16.51 -18.67
CA PHE A 758 -49.57 -15.29 -19.29
C PHE A 758 -50.21 -15.57 -20.65
N GLN A 759 -51.43 -15.11 -20.87
CA GLN A 759 -52.06 -14.97 -22.18
C GLN A 759 -52.40 -13.52 -22.48
N MET A 760 -51.76 -12.96 -23.50
CA MET A 760 -51.99 -11.58 -23.92
C MET A 760 -53.44 -11.37 -24.38
N PRO A 761 -54.20 -10.44 -23.78
CA PRO A 761 -55.57 -10.12 -24.21
C PRO A 761 -55.61 -9.54 -25.61
N ALA A 762 -56.73 -9.74 -26.31
CA ALA A 762 -56.97 -9.10 -27.61
C ALA A 762 -56.97 -7.57 -27.51
N ASP A 763 -57.44 -7.03 -26.39
CA ASP A 763 -57.40 -5.61 -26.03
C ASP A 763 -56.92 -5.44 -24.57
N PRO A 764 -55.64 -5.08 -24.34
CA PRO A 764 -55.08 -4.89 -22.99
C PRO A 764 -55.75 -3.80 -22.14
N ASP A 765 -56.43 -2.83 -22.76
CA ASP A 765 -57.15 -1.77 -22.03
C ASP A 765 -58.56 -2.22 -21.63
N ASN A 766 -59.07 -3.32 -22.22
CA ASN A 766 -60.42 -3.81 -21.99
C ASN A 766 -60.52 -5.36 -22.12
N PRO A 767 -59.85 -6.13 -21.24
CA PRO A 767 -59.85 -7.59 -21.30
C PRO A 767 -61.25 -8.17 -21.04
N THR A 768 -61.61 -9.23 -21.77
CA THR A 768 -62.84 -9.99 -21.51
C THR A 768 -62.70 -10.87 -20.27
N PRO A 769 -63.81 -11.36 -19.66
CA PRO A 769 -63.74 -12.19 -18.45
C PRO A 769 -62.91 -13.49 -18.58
N ASP A 770 -62.66 -13.96 -19.81
CA ASP A 770 -61.88 -15.17 -20.11
C ASP A 770 -60.42 -14.85 -20.55
N GLU A 771 -59.98 -13.60 -20.37
CA GLU A 771 -58.63 -13.11 -20.71
C GLU A 771 -57.93 -12.51 -19.48
N ASP A 772 -56.60 -12.70 -19.41
CA ASP A 772 -55.79 -12.17 -18.32
C ASP A 772 -55.85 -10.65 -18.25
N ILE A 773 -55.65 -10.08 -17.06
CA ILE A 773 -55.67 -8.62 -16.89
C ILE A 773 -54.23 -8.11 -16.85
N MET A 774 -53.83 -7.27 -17.80
CA MET A 774 -52.52 -6.62 -17.77
C MET A 774 -52.52 -5.38 -16.87
N LEU A 775 -51.52 -5.25 -16.00
CA LEU A 775 -51.35 -4.08 -15.13
C LEU A 775 -50.41 -3.06 -15.79
N LYS A 776 -50.81 -1.80 -15.83
CA LYS A 776 -49.98 -0.71 -16.37
C LYS A 776 -48.79 -0.44 -15.45
N SER A 777 -47.61 -0.24 -16.03
CA SER A 777 -46.38 0.11 -15.30
C SER A 777 -46.47 1.46 -14.59
N SER A 778 -47.39 2.34 -15.03
CA SER A 778 -47.72 3.62 -14.41
C SER A 778 -48.73 3.51 -13.26
N SER A 779 -49.29 2.33 -12.98
CA SER A 779 -50.22 2.18 -11.87
C SER A 779 -49.51 2.52 -10.55
N THR A 780 -50.07 3.47 -9.80
CA THR A 780 -49.51 4.01 -8.53
C THR A 780 -49.30 2.95 -7.44
N SER A 781 -49.70 1.71 -7.70
CA SER A 781 -49.57 0.58 -6.80
C SER A 781 -48.32 -0.26 -7.07
N ILE A 782 -47.69 -0.20 -8.25
CA ILE A 782 -46.48 -0.98 -8.54
C ILE A 782 -45.23 -0.15 -8.19
N THR A 783 -44.63 -0.43 -7.03
CA THR A 783 -43.33 0.12 -6.65
C THR A 783 -42.25 -0.94 -6.78
N TYR A 784 -41.03 -0.51 -7.07
CA TYR A 784 -39.86 -1.38 -7.09
C TYR A 784 -38.71 -0.77 -6.30
N GLU A 785 -38.00 -1.60 -5.54
CA GLU A 785 -36.79 -1.21 -4.83
C GLU A 785 -35.65 -2.09 -5.32
N LYS A 786 -34.51 -1.46 -5.67
CA LYS A 786 -33.28 -2.19 -5.93
C LYS A 786 -32.73 -2.68 -4.59
N VAL A 787 -33.05 -3.91 -4.25
CA VAL A 787 -32.66 -4.51 -2.97
C VAL A 787 -31.20 -4.97 -2.99
N SER A 788 -30.62 -5.26 -4.15
CA SER A 788 -29.21 -5.64 -4.26
C SER A 788 -28.58 -5.20 -5.60
N SER A 789 -27.31 -4.82 -5.57
CA SER A 789 -26.53 -4.56 -6.79
C SER A 789 -25.86 -5.83 -7.26
N ALA A 790 -25.79 -6.07 -8.56
CA ALA A 790 -24.88 -7.10 -9.04
C ALA A 790 -23.45 -6.61 -9.10
N GLN A 791 -22.55 -7.51 -8.71
CA GLN A 791 -21.12 -7.32 -8.80
C GLN A 791 -20.58 -8.20 -9.94
N SER A 792 -19.77 -7.59 -10.81
CA SER A 792 -19.14 -8.27 -11.93
C SER A 792 -17.82 -8.88 -11.50
N TYR A 793 -17.58 -10.12 -11.92
CA TYR A 793 -16.35 -10.87 -11.71
C TYR A 793 -15.86 -11.43 -13.03
N THR A 794 -14.57 -11.26 -13.31
CA THR A 794 -13.93 -11.85 -14.49
C THR A 794 -13.25 -13.14 -14.07
N LEU A 795 -13.72 -14.27 -14.59
CA LEU A 795 -13.02 -15.55 -14.47
C LEU A 795 -12.23 -15.80 -15.75
N VAL A 796 -10.96 -16.17 -15.61
CA VAL A 796 -10.16 -16.64 -16.75
C VAL A 796 -10.35 -18.15 -16.87
N LYS A 797 -10.20 -18.70 -18.08
CA LYS A 797 -10.18 -20.15 -18.26
C LYS A 797 -9.03 -20.73 -17.42
N GLY A 798 -9.31 -21.74 -16.61
CA GLY A 798 -8.34 -22.33 -15.67
C GLY A 798 -8.68 -22.12 -14.21
N ILE A 799 -7.63 -22.20 -13.40
CA ILE A 799 -7.67 -22.04 -11.95
C ILE A 799 -7.76 -20.54 -11.62
N ASN A 800 -8.75 -20.18 -10.80
CA ASN A 800 -8.93 -18.84 -10.25
C ASN A 800 -9.05 -18.97 -8.73
N LEU A 801 -8.20 -18.29 -7.97
CA LEU A 801 -8.40 -18.08 -6.52
C LEU A 801 -9.16 -16.78 -6.32
N VAL A 802 -10.45 -16.89 -6.04
CA VAL A 802 -11.35 -15.73 -5.95
C VAL A 802 -11.89 -15.54 -4.55
N SER A 803 -12.33 -14.33 -4.28
CA SER A 803 -13.03 -13.98 -3.06
C SER A 803 -14.11 -12.95 -3.35
N PHE A 804 -15.24 -13.04 -2.67
CA PHE A 804 -16.40 -12.20 -2.96
C PHE A 804 -16.49 -11.03 -1.98
N ASN A 805 -16.20 -9.82 -2.45
CA ASN A 805 -16.18 -8.59 -1.65
C ASN A 805 -17.57 -8.00 -1.34
N PHE A 806 -18.59 -8.86 -1.29
CA PHE A 806 -20.00 -8.53 -1.04
C PHE A 806 -20.67 -9.77 -0.43
N ILE A 807 -21.93 -9.64 0.00
CA ILE A 807 -22.71 -10.79 0.50
C ILE A 807 -23.50 -11.34 -0.69
N PRO A 808 -23.12 -12.48 -1.27
CA PRO A 808 -23.81 -13.03 -2.43
C PRO A 808 -25.15 -13.61 -2.01
N VAL A 809 -26.20 -13.30 -2.77
CA VAL A 809 -27.56 -13.74 -2.47
C VAL A 809 -28.20 -14.42 -3.67
N SER A 810 -29.01 -15.44 -3.42
CA SER A 810 -29.84 -16.09 -4.42
C SER A 810 -31.13 -15.30 -4.69
N THR A 811 -31.87 -15.69 -5.73
CA THR A 811 -33.12 -15.04 -6.15
C THR A 811 -34.23 -15.07 -5.09
N ASP A 812 -34.17 -16.03 -4.17
CA ASP A 812 -35.06 -16.19 -3.01
C ASP A 812 -34.56 -15.44 -1.75
N LEU A 813 -33.57 -14.55 -1.90
CA LEU A 813 -32.90 -13.80 -0.83
C LEU A 813 -32.10 -14.64 0.17
N GLY A 814 -31.95 -15.94 -0.09
CA GLY A 814 -31.04 -16.81 0.66
C GLY A 814 -29.56 -16.49 0.39
N PRO A 815 -28.62 -17.01 1.21
CA PRO A 815 -27.20 -16.96 0.90
C PRO A 815 -26.92 -17.74 -0.39
N LEU A 816 -26.16 -17.16 -1.32
CA LEU A 816 -25.79 -17.87 -2.54
C LEU A 816 -24.86 -19.05 -2.19
N THR A 817 -25.12 -20.19 -2.82
CA THR A 817 -24.31 -21.39 -2.65
C THR A 817 -23.30 -21.57 -3.80
N ALA A 818 -22.37 -22.52 -3.67
CA ALA A 818 -21.45 -22.88 -4.73
C ALA A 818 -22.20 -23.28 -6.02
N LYS A 819 -23.29 -24.06 -5.90
CA LYS A 819 -24.19 -24.34 -7.03
C LYS A 819 -24.76 -23.05 -7.62
N GLY A 820 -25.24 -22.14 -6.77
CA GLY A 820 -25.78 -20.84 -7.20
C GLY A 820 -24.76 -20.02 -8.02
N VAL A 821 -23.49 -19.99 -7.60
CA VAL A 821 -22.42 -19.31 -8.37
C VAL A 821 -22.23 -19.94 -9.75
N ILE A 822 -22.23 -21.28 -9.85
CA ILE A 822 -22.13 -21.98 -11.14
C ILE A 822 -23.33 -21.64 -12.04
N ASP A 823 -24.54 -21.60 -11.48
CA ASP A 823 -25.76 -21.28 -12.21
C ASP A 823 -25.74 -19.81 -12.71
N GLU A 824 -25.32 -18.85 -11.88
CA GLU A 824 -25.17 -17.43 -12.29
C GLU A 824 -24.09 -17.26 -13.37
N ALA A 825 -22.96 -17.96 -13.26
CA ALA A 825 -21.91 -17.95 -14.28
C ALA A 825 -22.42 -18.47 -15.64
N ALA A 826 -23.18 -19.57 -15.63
CA ALA A 826 -23.74 -20.18 -16.83
C ALA A 826 -24.68 -19.22 -17.59
N LYS A 827 -25.45 -18.37 -16.89
CA LYS A 827 -26.31 -17.34 -17.51
C LYS A 827 -25.53 -16.34 -18.38
N LYS A 828 -24.26 -16.11 -18.08
CA LYS A 828 -23.36 -15.22 -18.85
C LYS A 828 -22.42 -15.98 -19.79
N GLY A 829 -22.64 -17.29 -19.96
CA GLY A 829 -21.86 -18.13 -20.87
C GLY A 829 -20.46 -18.49 -20.34
N VAL A 830 -20.21 -18.30 -19.04
CA VAL A 830 -19.05 -18.78 -18.29
C VAL A 830 -19.34 -20.19 -17.81
N THR A 831 -18.36 -21.10 -17.89
CA THR A 831 -18.53 -22.51 -17.50
C THR A 831 -17.58 -22.86 -16.38
N ILE A 832 -18.12 -22.95 -15.17
CA ILE A 832 -17.39 -23.38 -13.97
C ILE A 832 -17.58 -24.90 -13.81
N GLN A 833 -16.47 -25.63 -13.74
CA GLN A 833 -16.51 -27.08 -13.51
C GLN A 833 -16.51 -27.42 -12.02
N TYR A 834 -15.76 -26.70 -11.18
CA TYR A 834 -15.87 -26.89 -9.73
C TYR A 834 -15.53 -25.64 -8.93
N ILE A 835 -16.04 -25.61 -7.70
CA ILE A 835 -15.71 -24.62 -6.65
C ILE A 835 -15.36 -25.39 -5.37
N SER A 836 -14.25 -25.02 -4.72
CA SER A 836 -13.84 -25.61 -3.44
C SER A 836 -13.45 -24.54 -2.44
N ALA A 837 -13.69 -24.82 -1.16
CA ALA A 837 -13.18 -24.03 -0.04
C ALA A 837 -11.89 -24.68 0.50
N PHE A 838 -11.13 -23.93 1.30
CA PHE A 838 -10.00 -24.44 2.06
C PHE A 838 -10.28 -24.25 3.55
N GLU A 839 -10.36 -25.34 4.31
CA GLU A 839 -10.71 -25.30 5.73
C GLU A 839 -9.86 -26.31 6.53
N GLY A 840 -9.23 -25.84 7.59
CA GLY A 840 -8.41 -26.68 8.47
C GLY A 840 -7.18 -27.28 7.80
N GLY A 841 -6.50 -26.50 6.95
CA GLY A 841 -5.27 -26.91 6.27
C GLY A 841 -5.45 -27.84 5.07
N ARG A 842 -6.68 -28.01 4.57
CA ARG A 842 -6.98 -28.88 3.43
C ARG A 842 -8.11 -28.32 2.57
N TRP A 843 -8.10 -28.70 1.29
CA TRP A 843 -9.25 -28.53 0.41
C TRP A 843 -10.47 -29.26 0.98
N ALA A 844 -11.57 -28.54 1.11
CA ALA A 844 -12.80 -29.02 1.73
C ALA A 844 -14.02 -28.54 0.92
N LYS A 845 -15.13 -29.29 1.04
CA LYS A 845 -16.43 -28.92 0.47
C LYS A 845 -16.32 -28.60 -1.03
N GLY A 846 -15.81 -29.53 -1.84
CA GLY A 846 -15.84 -29.36 -3.30
C GLY A 846 -17.26 -29.57 -3.84
N TYR A 847 -17.72 -28.65 -4.69
CA TYR A 847 -18.91 -28.82 -5.53
C TYR A 847 -18.49 -28.83 -7.00
N THR A 848 -18.78 -29.91 -7.71
CA THR A 848 -18.31 -30.15 -9.10
C THR A 848 -19.51 -30.39 -10.00
N CYS A 849 -19.54 -29.73 -11.17
CA CYS A 849 -20.50 -29.94 -12.25
C CYS A 849 -19.75 -30.31 -13.53
N LYS A 850 -19.87 -31.57 -13.96
CA LYS A 850 -19.24 -32.07 -15.20
C LYS A 850 -20.29 -32.72 -16.09
N SER A 851 -20.37 -32.28 -17.35
CA SER A 851 -21.33 -32.82 -18.35
C SER A 851 -22.79 -32.82 -17.87
N GLY A 852 -23.22 -31.74 -17.21
CA GLY A 852 -24.60 -31.58 -16.71
C GLY A 852 -24.94 -32.40 -15.46
N LYS A 853 -23.99 -33.15 -14.89
CA LYS A 853 -24.14 -33.83 -13.60
C LYS A 853 -23.31 -33.12 -12.55
N CYS A 854 -23.94 -32.74 -11.44
CA CYS A 854 -23.27 -32.12 -10.31
C CYS A 854 -23.18 -33.08 -9.12
N SER A 855 -22.08 -33.03 -8.38
CA SER A 855 -21.78 -33.85 -7.21
C SER A 855 -20.92 -33.08 -6.20
N GLY A 856 -20.92 -33.55 -4.96
CA GLY A 856 -20.18 -32.92 -3.87
C GLY A 856 -21.09 -32.15 -2.92
N ASN A 857 -20.49 -31.43 -1.98
CA ASN A 857 -21.24 -30.69 -0.98
C ASN A 857 -21.53 -29.30 -1.52
N ASP A 858 -22.81 -28.93 -1.63
CA ASP A 858 -23.17 -27.54 -1.89
C ASP A 858 -23.05 -26.74 -0.57
N PHE A 859 -22.41 -25.57 -0.62
CA PHE A 859 -22.09 -24.78 0.57
C PHE A 859 -22.25 -23.29 0.29
N ASN A 860 -22.52 -22.52 1.34
CA ASN A 860 -22.71 -21.08 1.26
C ASN A 860 -21.39 -20.36 0.93
N ILE A 861 -21.48 -19.41 0.02
CA ILE A 861 -20.41 -18.47 -0.30
C ILE A 861 -20.50 -17.30 0.67
N LEU A 862 -19.40 -17.01 1.34
CA LEU A 862 -19.30 -16.03 2.41
C LEU A 862 -18.13 -15.09 2.13
N PRO A 863 -18.28 -13.78 2.38
CA PRO A 863 -17.14 -12.87 2.34
C PRO A 863 -16.13 -13.22 3.44
N GLY A 864 -14.87 -12.79 3.27
CA GLY A 864 -13.78 -13.09 4.19
C GLY A 864 -13.12 -14.45 3.96
N LYS A 865 -13.63 -15.26 3.04
CA LYS A 865 -13.07 -16.54 2.62
C LYS A 865 -12.64 -16.49 1.16
N GLY A 866 -11.50 -17.10 0.85
CA GLY A 866 -11.13 -17.36 -0.54
C GLY A 866 -11.63 -18.73 -1.01
N TYR A 867 -11.80 -18.86 -2.32
CA TYR A 867 -12.35 -20.02 -2.99
C TYR A 867 -11.50 -20.38 -4.22
N LEU A 868 -11.30 -21.67 -4.43
CA LEU A 868 -10.74 -22.19 -5.66
C LEU A 868 -11.87 -22.44 -6.65
N VAL A 869 -11.81 -21.77 -7.80
CA VAL A 869 -12.77 -21.91 -8.90
C VAL A 869 -12.03 -22.37 -10.14
N PHE A 870 -12.46 -23.48 -10.73
CA PHE A 870 -11.94 -23.94 -12.02
C PHE A 870 -12.97 -23.71 -13.13
N ALA A 871 -12.62 -22.84 -14.08
CA ALA A 871 -13.46 -22.49 -15.22
C ALA A 871 -12.94 -23.16 -16.50
N THR A 872 -13.77 -23.97 -17.16
CA THR A 872 -13.46 -24.55 -18.47
C THR A 872 -13.68 -23.56 -19.61
N LYS A 873 -14.47 -22.52 -19.35
CA LYS A 873 -14.66 -21.35 -20.20
C LYS A 873 -14.79 -20.10 -19.34
N GLY A 874 -13.79 -19.21 -19.42
CA GLY A 874 -13.80 -17.92 -18.72
C GLY A 874 -14.74 -16.88 -19.35
N GLY A 875 -14.85 -15.73 -18.69
CA GLY A 875 -15.64 -14.58 -19.10
C GLY A 875 -16.07 -13.75 -17.88
N GLU A 876 -16.84 -12.71 -18.15
CA GLU A 876 -17.48 -11.92 -17.09
C GLU A 876 -18.76 -12.61 -16.62
N MET A 877 -18.91 -12.71 -15.30
CA MET A 877 -20.14 -13.14 -14.63
C MET A 877 -20.64 -12.05 -13.69
N ALA A 878 -21.95 -12.01 -13.46
CA ALA A 878 -22.59 -11.05 -12.58
C ALA A 878 -23.32 -11.79 -11.47
N ILE A 879 -22.99 -11.49 -10.21
CA ILE A 879 -23.61 -12.11 -9.06
C ILE A 879 -24.42 -11.05 -8.29
N PRO A 880 -25.72 -11.27 -8.03
CA PRO A 880 -26.51 -10.39 -7.17
C PRO A 880 -26.04 -10.44 -5.71
N GLY A 881 -25.99 -9.28 -5.07
CA GLY A 881 -25.32 -9.16 -3.78
C GLY A 881 -25.58 -7.89 -2.99
N TYR A 882 -25.50 -7.97 -1.67
CA TYR A 882 -25.47 -6.77 -0.82
C TYR A 882 -24.03 -6.27 -0.68
N ASN A 883 -23.82 -4.97 -0.88
CA ASN A 883 -22.52 -4.34 -0.65
C ASN A 883 -22.16 -4.36 0.83
N LEU A 884 -20.86 -4.46 1.11
CA LEU A 884 -20.36 -4.40 2.48
C LEU A 884 -20.39 -2.96 2.97
N LYS A 885 -20.92 -2.75 4.18
CA LYS A 885 -20.90 -1.44 4.86
C LYS A 885 -19.70 -1.30 5.82
N SER A 886 -19.02 -2.40 6.11
CA SER A 886 -17.94 -2.47 7.08
C SER A 886 -17.00 -3.62 6.76
N SER A 887 -15.83 -3.62 7.41
CA SER A 887 -14.85 -4.69 7.28
C SER A 887 -15.40 -6.04 7.72
N VAL A 888 -15.00 -7.08 6.99
CA VAL A 888 -15.42 -8.45 7.26
C VAL A 888 -14.37 -9.16 8.13
N PRO A 889 -14.73 -9.69 9.30
CA PRO A 889 -13.82 -10.47 10.13
C PRO A 889 -13.36 -11.75 9.43
N VAL A 890 -12.06 -12.03 9.49
CA VAL A 890 -11.46 -13.24 8.91
C VAL A 890 -11.05 -14.20 10.02
N ASN A 891 -11.44 -15.47 9.89
CA ASN A 891 -11.02 -16.51 10.83
C ASN A 891 -9.60 -16.98 10.50
N LEU A 892 -8.68 -16.79 11.43
CA LEU A 892 -7.30 -17.26 11.34
C LEU A 892 -7.09 -18.46 12.26
N SER A 893 -6.61 -19.56 11.68
CA SER A 893 -6.17 -20.76 12.40
C SER A 893 -4.69 -21.04 12.13
N GLY A 894 -4.05 -21.86 12.96
CA GLY A 894 -2.65 -22.26 12.73
C GLY A 894 -2.47 -22.96 11.38
N GLY A 895 -1.36 -22.66 10.69
CA GLY A 895 -1.07 -23.16 9.35
C GLY A 895 -1.67 -22.28 8.24
N TRP A 896 -1.99 -22.90 7.10
CA TRP A 896 -2.52 -22.21 5.93
C TRP A 896 -4.01 -21.89 6.06
N ASN A 897 -4.40 -20.69 5.63
CA ASN A 897 -5.78 -20.22 5.56
C ASN A 897 -6.00 -19.56 4.19
N LEU A 898 -7.06 -19.92 3.46
CA LEU A 898 -7.43 -19.25 2.22
C LEU A 898 -8.48 -18.18 2.52
N VAL A 899 -8.10 -16.91 2.42
CA VAL A 899 -8.87 -15.77 2.93
C VAL A 899 -9.18 -14.75 1.84
N GLY A 900 -10.20 -13.95 2.10
CA GLY A 900 -10.52 -12.74 1.37
C GLY A 900 -10.41 -11.51 2.27
N VAL A 901 -9.93 -10.39 1.74
CA VAL A 901 -9.77 -9.14 2.49
C VAL A 901 -10.76 -8.10 2.00
N HIS A 902 -11.85 -7.88 2.73
CA HIS A 902 -12.98 -7.06 2.26
C HIS A 902 -13.50 -6.04 3.27
N GLY A 903 -14.05 -4.93 2.75
CA GLY A 903 -14.73 -3.90 3.54
C GLY A 903 -13.80 -3.00 4.35
N TYR A 904 -12.49 -3.05 4.08
CA TYR A 904 -11.51 -2.18 4.71
C TYR A 904 -11.39 -0.87 3.92
N THR A 905 -11.01 0.22 4.61
CA THR A 905 -10.79 1.54 3.99
C THR A 905 -9.34 1.79 3.58
N THR A 906 -8.48 0.80 3.77
CA THR A 906 -7.06 0.84 3.44
C THR A 906 -6.77 -0.34 2.52
N ALA A 907 -6.09 -0.08 1.41
CA ALA A 907 -5.58 -1.13 0.54
C ALA A 907 -4.33 -1.72 1.19
N TYR A 908 -4.27 -3.05 1.23
CA TYR A 908 -3.14 -3.78 1.77
C TYR A 908 -2.20 -4.23 0.66
N THR A 909 -0.94 -4.36 1.02
CA THR A 909 0.06 -5.20 0.37
C THR A 909 0.23 -6.49 1.18
N ALA A 910 0.91 -7.50 0.63
CA ALA A 910 1.24 -8.73 1.34
C ALA A 910 1.97 -8.43 2.66
N ARG A 911 2.94 -7.51 2.66
CA ARG A 911 3.68 -7.11 3.85
C ARG A 911 2.78 -6.49 4.90
N THR A 912 2.02 -5.47 4.51
CA THR A 912 1.15 -4.72 5.44
C THR A 912 0.01 -5.59 5.97
N LEU A 913 -0.44 -6.59 5.21
CA LEU A 913 -1.40 -7.60 5.67
C LEU A 913 -0.79 -8.53 6.73
N ILE A 914 0.43 -9.04 6.51
CA ILE A 914 1.17 -9.85 7.48
C ILE A 914 1.35 -9.07 8.80
N ASP A 915 1.76 -7.82 8.70
CA ASP A 915 1.94 -6.93 9.85
C ASP A 915 0.64 -6.73 10.62
N SER A 916 -0.44 -6.45 9.89
CA SER A 916 -1.76 -6.26 10.47
C SER A 916 -2.25 -7.48 11.23
N MET A 917 -2.11 -8.67 10.66
CA MET A 917 -2.54 -9.93 11.29
C MET A 917 -1.69 -10.28 12.51
N SER A 918 -0.39 -9.99 12.46
CA SER A 918 0.54 -10.24 13.56
C SER A 918 0.41 -9.28 14.75
N LYS A 919 -0.42 -8.22 14.64
CA LYS A 919 -0.80 -7.38 15.80
C LYS A 919 -1.72 -8.10 16.79
N ILE A 920 -2.32 -9.24 16.41
CA ILE A 920 -3.18 -10.01 17.29
C ILE A 920 -2.33 -10.81 18.27
N ASP A 921 -2.55 -10.61 19.57
CA ASP A 921 -1.91 -11.39 20.63
C ASP A 921 -2.04 -12.90 20.38
N GLY A 922 -0.90 -13.59 20.27
CA GLY A 922 -0.83 -15.04 20.08
C GLY A 922 -0.94 -15.49 18.62
N VAL A 923 -0.98 -14.57 17.65
CA VAL A 923 -0.93 -14.88 16.21
C VAL A 923 0.38 -14.36 15.63
N THR A 924 1.04 -15.18 14.82
CA THR A 924 2.15 -14.73 13.98
C THR A 924 1.85 -15.16 12.56
N ALA A 925 1.43 -14.21 11.73
CA ALA A 925 1.39 -14.40 10.29
C ALA A 925 2.80 -14.20 9.75
N ASN A 926 3.23 -15.04 8.82
CA ASN A 926 4.59 -14.93 8.29
C ASN A 926 4.72 -15.24 6.81
N ASN A 927 3.61 -15.52 6.13
CA ASN A 927 3.57 -15.67 4.69
C ASN A 927 2.20 -15.26 4.13
N VAL A 928 2.22 -14.58 2.99
CA VAL A 928 1.06 -14.40 2.12
C VAL A 928 1.47 -14.86 0.72
N THR A 929 0.70 -15.78 0.16
CA THR A 929 0.94 -16.37 -1.16
C THR A 929 -0.37 -16.45 -1.92
N TRP A 930 -0.34 -16.31 -3.24
CA TRP A 930 -1.54 -16.45 -4.07
C TRP A 930 -1.19 -17.04 -5.44
N TRP A 931 -2.23 -17.46 -6.16
CA TRP A 931 -2.11 -18.00 -7.51
C TRP A 931 -2.61 -16.97 -8.53
N PRO A 932 -1.73 -16.10 -9.05
CA PRO A 932 -2.09 -15.23 -10.16
C PRO A 932 -2.45 -16.07 -11.37
N THR A 933 -3.70 -15.99 -11.82
CA THR A 933 -4.15 -16.65 -13.05
C THR A 933 -3.37 -16.17 -14.28
N SER A 934 -2.81 -14.96 -14.24
CA SER A 934 -1.94 -14.42 -15.27
C SER A 934 -0.58 -15.11 -15.36
N LYS A 935 -0.12 -15.76 -14.26
CA LYS A 935 1.16 -16.45 -14.16
C LYS A 935 1.03 -17.98 -14.10
N GLY A 936 -0.08 -18.54 -13.63
CA GLY A 936 -0.29 -19.99 -13.57
C GLY A 936 0.69 -20.71 -12.63
N MET A 937 1.11 -20.01 -11.57
CA MET A 937 2.01 -20.50 -10.52
C MET A 937 1.83 -19.65 -9.27
N TYR A 938 2.23 -20.16 -8.10
CA TYR A 938 2.25 -19.41 -6.86
C TYR A 938 3.35 -18.35 -6.85
N GLU A 939 3.00 -17.17 -6.34
CA GLU A 939 3.95 -16.15 -5.89
C GLU A 939 3.58 -15.69 -4.49
N GLY A 940 4.58 -15.34 -3.70
CA GLY A 940 4.37 -15.05 -2.29
C GLY A 940 5.45 -14.18 -1.68
N LEU A 941 5.15 -13.65 -0.51
CA LEU A 941 6.06 -12.92 0.35
C LEU A 941 6.19 -13.70 1.66
N GLN A 942 7.43 -14.00 2.02
CA GLN A 942 7.79 -14.63 3.29
C GLN A 942 8.46 -13.61 4.20
N VAL A 943 8.12 -13.64 5.49
CA VAL A 943 8.67 -12.75 6.51
C VAL A 943 9.19 -13.57 7.68
N THR A 944 10.43 -13.31 8.10
CA THR A 944 11.00 -13.89 9.32
C THR A 944 11.68 -12.78 10.13
N GLY A 945 11.09 -12.43 11.28
CA GLY A 945 11.51 -11.25 12.03
C GLY A 945 11.30 -9.97 11.21
N GLU A 946 12.37 -9.19 11.04
CA GLU A 946 12.36 -7.97 10.21
C GLU A 946 12.69 -8.25 8.73
N GLN A 947 13.25 -9.42 8.41
CA GLN A 947 13.69 -9.79 7.07
C GLN A 947 12.51 -10.18 6.17
N GLN A 948 12.60 -9.77 4.90
CA GLN A 948 11.63 -10.08 3.85
C GLN A 948 12.26 -10.93 2.75
N TYR A 949 11.49 -11.87 2.23
CA TYR A 949 11.91 -12.79 1.18
C TYR A 949 10.86 -12.84 0.07
N GLY A 950 11.27 -12.46 -1.14
CA GLY A 950 10.36 -12.21 -2.26
C GLY A 950 9.89 -10.76 -2.33
N PHE A 951 8.99 -10.49 -3.27
CA PHE A 951 8.43 -9.15 -3.50
C PHE A 951 7.12 -8.95 -2.76
N ASP A 952 6.91 -7.73 -2.29
CA ASP A 952 5.60 -7.28 -1.81
C ASP A 952 4.66 -7.07 -3.01
N PHE A 953 3.36 -7.33 -2.82
CA PHE A 953 2.35 -7.24 -3.87
C PHE A 953 0.99 -6.80 -3.30
N PRO A 954 0.14 -6.16 -4.12
CA PRO A 954 -1.18 -5.67 -3.71
C PRO A 954 -2.14 -6.81 -3.36
N ILE A 955 -2.98 -6.58 -2.35
CA ILE A 955 -4.07 -7.47 -1.95
C ILE A 955 -5.37 -6.95 -2.55
N SER A 956 -5.82 -7.61 -3.62
CA SER A 956 -7.08 -7.31 -4.29
C SER A 956 -8.28 -7.84 -3.49
N PRO A 957 -9.35 -7.05 -3.32
CA PRO A 957 -10.58 -7.53 -2.69
C PRO A 957 -11.30 -8.66 -3.44
N THR A 958 -10.95 -8.92 -4.70
CA THR A 958 -11.63 -9.94 -5.53
C THR A 958 -10.88 -11.28 -5.57
N ASN A 959 -9.68 -11.34 -5.00
CA ASN A 959 -8.80 -12.51 -5.07
C ASN A 959 -8.75 -13.24 -3.72
N GLY A 960 -8.52 -14.55 -3.79
CA GLY A 960 -8.25 -15.38 -2.62
C GLY A 960 -6.74 -15.48 -2.36
N TYR A 961 -6.34 -15.29 -1.10
CA TYR A 961 -4.94 -15.34 -0.68
C TYR A 961 -4.72 -16.44 0.36
N PHE A 962 -3.68 -17.23 0.20
CA PHE A 962 -3.18 -18.11 1.25
C PHE A 962 -2.38 -17.29 2.25
N VAL A 963 -2.76 -17.36 3.51
CA VAL A 963 -2.03 -16.76 4.63
C VAL A 963 -1.56 -17.87 5.57
N ARG A 964 -0.27 -17.90 5.88
CA ARG A 964 0.29 -18.83 6.86
C ARG A 964 0.40 -18.18 8.23
N ILE A 965 -0.19 -18.83 9.22
CA ILE A 965 -0.01 -18.53 10.64
C ILE A 965 0.97 -19.53 11.23
N SER A 966 2.23 -19.12 11.40
CA SER A 966 3.31 -19.98 11.90
C SER A 966 3.24 -20.21 13.41
N SER A 967 2.67 -19.27 14.16
CA SER A 967 2.41 -19.42 15.59
C SER A 967 0.96 -19.05 15.90
N PHE A 968 0.23 -19.98 16.52
CA PHE A 968 -1.14 -19.80 16.96
C PHE A 968 -1.30 -20.23 18.42
N LYS A 969 -1.39 -19.26 19.33
CA LYS A 969 -1.41 -19.40 20.79
C LYS A 969 -2.50 -18.51 21.40
N PRO A 970 -3.79 -18.81 21.18
CA PRO A 970 -4.89 -18.00 21.72
C PRO A 970 -4.91 -18.02 23.25
N LYS A 971 -5.38 -16.93 23.87
CA LYS A 971 -5.53 -16.82 25.33
C LYS A 971 -6.48 -17.89 25.89
N ASP A 972 -7.58 -18.17 25.18
CA ASP A 972 -8.45 -19.31 25.46
C ASP A 972 -8.02 -20.52 24.64
N THR A 973 -7.56 -21.58 25.32
CA THR A 973 -7.11 -22.83 24.69
C THR A 973 -8.24 -23.63 24.04
N LYS A 974 -9.51 -23.30 24.30
CA LYS A 974 -10.67 -23.84 23.56
C LYS A 974 -10.86 -23.17 22.22
N CYS A 975 -10.19 -22.06 21.96
CA CYS A 975 -10.31 -21.33 20.72
C CYS A 975 -9.54 -22.01 19.59
N LYS A 976 -10.24 -22.31 18.48
CA LYS A 976 -9.67 -22.92 17.26
C LYS A 976 -9.30 -21.89 16.19
N SER A 977 -9.84 -20.67 16.28
CA SER A 977 -9.49 -19.56 15.39
C SER A 977 -9.62 -18.21 16.09
N LEU A 978 -8.76 -17.26 15.74
CA LEU A 978 -8.88 -15.87 16.15
C LEU A 978 -9.36 -15.03 14.97
N LEU A 979 -10.17 -14.01 15.26
CA LEU A 979 -10.70 -13.12 14.23
C LEU A 979 -9.69 -12.00 13.94
N TRP A 980 -9.24 -11.90 12.70
CA TRP A 980 -8.60 -10.69 12.20
C TRP A 980 -9.66 -9.72 11.69
N ASN A 981 -9.68 -8.53 12.28
CA ASN A 981 -10.60 -7.46 11.94
C ASN A 981 -9.97 -6.11 12.31
N GLU A 982 -8.90 -5.73 11.62
CA GLU A 982 -8.13 -4.52 11.95
C GLU A 982 -9.03 -3.28 12.04
N GLY A 983 -8.88 -2.53 13.13
CA GLY A 983 -9.71 -1.36 13.44
C GLY A 983 -11.13 -1.67 13.93
N GLY A 984 -11.57 -2.92 13.89
CA GLY A 984 -12.88 -3.36 14.36
C GLY A 984 -12.86 -3.95 15.78
N THR A 985 -14.03 -4.07 16.39
CA THR A 985 -14.21 -4.55 17.77
C THR A 985 -13.97 -6.04 17.95
N LEU A 986 -13.97 -6.81 16.85
CA LEU A 986 -13.79 -8.26 16.88
C LEU A 986 -12.33 -8.68 16.73
N ASN A 987 -11.38 -7.74 16.57
CA ASN A 987 -9.98 -8.08 16.36
C ASN A 987 -9.40 -8.86 17.55
N GLY A 988 -8.84 -10.04 17.29
CA GLY A 988 -8.31 -10.95 18.31
C GLY A 988 -9.37 -11.69 19.14
N SER A 989 -10.66 -11.54 18.84
CA SER A 989 -11.71 -12.32 19.48
C SER A 989 -11.72 -13.77 19.00
N CYS A 990 -12.20 -14.69 19.83
CA CYS A 990 -12.34 -16.08 19.42
C CYS A 990 -13.45 -16.23 18.38
N GLY A 991 -13.13 -16.79 17.21
CA GLY A 991 -14.10 -17.02 16.14
C GLY A 991 -14.80 -18.37 16.27
N ILE A 992 -14.02 -19.45 16.36
CA ILE A 992 -14.53 -20.83 16.47
C ILE A 992 -14.09 -21.41 17.81
N ILE A 993 -15.06 -21.83 18.62
CA ILE A 993 -14.85 -22.51 19.91
C ILE A 993 -14.93 -24.02 19.70
N LYS A 994 -14.15 -24.78 20.48
CA LYS A 994 -13.99 -26.23 20.35
C LYS A 994 -15.28 -27.03 20.49
#